data_AF-A0A2E8KD95-F1
#
_entry.id   AF-A0A2E8KD95-F1
#
_cell.length_a   1.000
_cell.length_b   1.000
_cell.length_c   1.000
_cell.angle_alpha   90.00
_cell.angle_beta   90.00
_cell.angle_gamma   90.00
#
_symmetry.space_group_name_H-M   'P 1'
#
loop_
_entity.id
_entity.type
_entity.pdbx_description
1 polymer ?
#
loop_
_entity_poly.entity_id
_entity_poly.type
_entity_poly.pdbx_seq_one_letter_code
_entity_poly.pdbx_strand_id
1 'polypeptide(L)'
;MLAKQFTGSVDSRFPSDRHRTMFVRLAVAGIVLVVLHSSVAVRCRAASPPTDLAQIQASLKALRLAVVDLSRTFGPRYAQGSEYLKRIDALEKKIETKRGDSSADWKNINQELATLNREALLANPLLDFDKLLLVQRGAKSPHLGLPRNWQGNSSLSKKDHDDQIATLFPLHPNGTLTTVFRPEKGRFVGDVDLHFDAERMLFSMPGDNGHWQVFEVRTDGSQLRQITGEQPDVDSYDACYLPSDKIIFASTASFVGVPCVYGASHVANLYVMDSDGTNIRQLCFDQEHNWCPTMLNGGRVLYARWEYTDTPHSNTRLLFHMNPDGTEQKAYYGSNSYWPNSFFYARPIPGHLSKVVAVIGGHHDHPRMGELVIFDPARGQREADGAVQRIPGRGKKVEPIISDGLTEDSWPKFLHPYPLSEKYFLVSCKPSPESLWGIYLVDVFDNRTLIKQLPGYALFEPVPLRKTNRPPVIAEKIKPGSQNGEVYISDIYAGDGLQGIPRGTVKALRLFSYHYAYQNMGGLLGVVGMDGPWDVKRIIGTVPVYEDGSAKFVVPANTPISLQPLDAEGKALQLMRSWMTAMPGEAVSCIGCHQSEQKAPRPRMTLAQSKPMAKIEPWYGPTRGFSYAREVQPVIDEHCVGCHNGKPQKDGSQIPDLRGTVKLTDWKSITPGHGGYTKAAGKFSVGYAELHRFVRRPGIESDYHMLEPMEFHADTTQLVQMLQKGHHNVKLDTEDWDRLITWIDLNCPFHGTWGEEIDKPGRQRQRRRELLKLYGGIDDDPEAVFVSAQTSAKPMVPSDAKPALPPVVSCPSWPFDAAEAKRRQQAAGKKATLEVDLGDDITMRMALIPAGEFVMGSASGADDERPLACVNIDQPFWMGTCEVSNRQFSQFDADHDSRVESKNTYQFGIHGYPMNRPEQPVVRVSWDEAMAFCRWISKKTGRKFSLPTEAQWEYACRAGTDTPMYYGSQASDFSHFANVADAKLSEFSSDPYTVDQPLKNPPRHDDWIPKNARFNDGALLSIAPGRYRANAWGLFDMHGNVTEWTRSDFRPYPFESPDKRNDLAATAHKVVRGGSWRDRPMRCTSSFRLGYLPYQRVYNAGFRVICETKPEDIKPPEDIKPPEDIKP
;
A
#
# COMPACT_ATOMS: atom_id res chain seq x y z
N MET A 1 -18.81 -45.15 -45.66
CA MET A 1 -17.54 -45.00 -46.40
C MET A 1 -17.62 -43.70 -47.19
N LEU A 2 -16.63 -42.81 -46.98
CA LEU A 2 -16.29 -41.59 -47.75
C LEU A 2 -17.33 -40.44 -47.68
N ALA A 3 -17.02 -39.15 -47.58
CA ALA A 3 -15.87 -38.32 -47.16
C ALA A 3 -16.34 -36.84 -47.31
N LYS A 4 -15.85 -35.92 -46.45
CA LYS A 4 -15.93 -34.42 -46.54
C LYS A 4 -17.36 -33.83 -46.40
N GLN A 5 -17.65 -32.69 -45.74
CA GLN A 5 -16.92 -31.44 -45.51
C GLN A 5 -17.63 -30.57 -44.44
N PHE A 6 -16.87 -29.71 -43.73
CA PHE A 6 -17.25 -28.53 -42.91
C PHE A 6 -18.15 -28.65 -41.67
N THR A 7 -17.60 -28.24 -40.51
CA THR A 7 -17.97 -27.01 -39.78
C THR A 7 -17.08 -26.84 -38.55
N GLY A 8 -16.60 -25.61 -38.33
CA GLY A 8 -16.00 -25.20 -37.06
C GLY A 8 -17.05 -24.59 -36.15
N SER A 9 -16.97 -24.87 -34.86
CA SER A 9 -17.20 -23.91 -33.76
C SER A 9 -16.75 -24.59 -32.47
N VAL A 10 -15.89 -23.89 -31.72
CA VAL A 10 -15.48 -24.27 -30.38
C VAL A 10 -16.49 -23.62 -29.44
N ASP A 11 -17.22 -24.44 -28.70
CA ASP A 11 -18.07 -23.98 -27.62
C ASP A 11 -17.51 -24.47 -26.27
N SER A 12 -17.53 -23.51 -25.36
CA SER A 12 -17.03 -23.52 -23.99
C SER A 12 -17.80 -24.48 -23.09
N ARG A 13 -17.12 -25.08 -22.10
CA ARG A 13 -17.73 -25.52 -20.84
C ARG A 13 -16.67 -25.81 -19.77
N PHE A 14 -16.65 -24.96 -18.75
CA PHE A 14 -16.10 -25.25 -17.42
C PHE A 14 -17.03 -26.21 -16.67
N PRO A 15 -16.52 -27.18 -15.90
CA PRO A 15 -17.28 -27.83 -14.85
C PRO A 15 -16.93 -27.25 -13.47
N SER A 16 -17.96 -27.10 -12.64
CA SER A 16 -17.92 -26.72 -11.24
C SER A 16 -17.74 -27.93 -10.30
N ASP A 17 -17.19 -27.62 -9.12
CA ASP A 17 -17.26 -28.30 -7.81
C ASP A 17 -16.29 -29.41 -7.38
N ARG A 18 -15.65 -29.16 -6.21
CA ARG A 18 -15.40 -30.01 -5.01
C ARG A 18 -14.31 -29.34 -4.11
N HIS A 19 -14.31 -29.28 -2.77
CA HIS A 19 -15.03 -29.96 -1.66
C HIS A 19 -14.98 -29.12 -0.36
N ARG A 20 -16.08 -29.13 0.42
CA ARG A 20 -16.13 -28.95 1.90
C ARG A 20 -16.19 -30.33 2.58
N THR A 21 -15.66 -30.43 3.79
CA THR A 21 -15.79 -31.53 4.78
C THR A 21 -16.13 -30.87 6.13
N MET A 22 -16.86 -31.42 7.11
CA MET A 22 -17.58 -32.68 7.33
C MET A 22 -18.44 -32.43 8.60
N PHE A 23 -19.72 -32.78 8.62
CA PHE A 23 -20.45 -33.12 9.86
C PHE A 23 -21.50 -34.19 9.55
N VAL A 24 -21.53 -35.21 10.41
CA VAL A 24 -22.21 -36.50 10.24
C VAL A 24 -23.66 -36.43 10.71
N ARG A 25 -24.62 -36.98 9.94
CA ARG A 25 -25.62 -38.00 10.35
C ARG A 25 -26.75 -38.21 9.32
N LEU A 26 -26.87 -39.48 8.90
CA LEU A 26 -28.06 -40.33 8.68
C LEU A 26 -29.10 -40.05 7.55
N ALA A 27 -29.27 -41.11 6.74
CA ALA A 27 -30.52 -41.71 6.23
C ALA A 27 -31.19 -41.20 4.93
N VAL A 28 -30.76 -41.80 3.81
CA VAL A 28 -31.51 -42.66 2.86
C VAL A 28 -32.96 -42.30 2.41
N ALA A 29 -33.05 -42.23 1.06
CA ALA A 29 -34.14 -42.63 0.14
C ALA A 29 -35.25 -41.64 -0.27
N GLY A 30 -35.43 -41.54 -1.61
CA GLY A 30 -36.77 -41.65 -2.20
C GLY A 30 -37.21 -40.61 -3.23
N ILE A 31 -36.87 -40.84 -4.50
CA ILE A 31 -37.83 -40.98 -5.63
C ILE A 31 -38.74 -39.78 -6.03
N VAL A 32 -38.41 -39.20 -7.21
CA VAL A 32 -39.24 -39.05 -8.45
C VAL A 32 -40.49 -38.12 -8.47
N LEU A 33 -40.43 -37.17 -9.42
CA LEU A 33 -41.43 -36.79 -10.45
C LEU A 33 -42.16 -35.42 -10.40
N VAL A 34 -42.25 -34.87 -11.62
CA VAL A 34 -43.26 -33.98 -12.23
C VAL A 34 -43.11 -32.46 -12.10
N VAL A 35 -42.83 -31.87 -13.27
CA VAL A 35 -43.09 -30.51 -13.71
C VAL A 35 -44.59 -30.22 -13.73
N LEU A 36 -45.03 -29.18 -13.02
CA LEU A 36 -46.27 -28.46 -13.32
C LEU A 36 -46.00 -26.95 -13.30
N HIS A 37 -46.05 -26.36 -14.49
CA HIS A 37 -46.10 -24.91 -14.70
C HIS A 37 -47.34 -24.35 -14.01
N SER A 38 -47.15 -23.47 -13.03
CA SER A 38 -48.17 -22.55 -12.57
C SER A 38 -47.57 -21.16 -12.39
N SER A 39 -48.15 -20.21 -13.12
CA SER A 39 -47.90 -18.78 -13.07
C SER A 39 -48.21 -18.22 -11.69
N VAL A 40 -47.18 -18.04 -10.87
CA VAL A 40 -47.30 -17.35 -9.58
C VAL A 40 -46.96 -15.88 -9.80
N ALA A 41 -47.98 -15.03 -9.77
CA ALA A 41 -47.82 -13.60 -9.54
C ALA A 41 -47.10 -13.40 -8.19
N VAL A 42 -45.84 -12.97 -8.25
CA VAL A 42 -45.05 -12.62 -7.06
C VAL A 42 -45.70 -11.40 -6.41
N ARG A 43 -46.50 -11.61 -5.37
CA ARG A 43 -46.96 -10.54 -4.48
C ARG A 43 -45.75 -9.94 -3.78
N CYS A 44 -45.36 -8.74 -4.23
CA CYS A 44 -44.34 -7.91 -3.61
C CYS A 44 -44.72 -7.62 -2.15
N ARG A 45 -43.91 -8.12 -1.19
CA ARG A 45 -43.90 -7.58 0.17
C ARG A 45 -42.79 -6.53 0.23
N ALA A 46 -43.15 -5.29 0.55
CA ALA A 46 -42.19 -4.37 1.15
C ALA A 46 -41.51 -5.07 2.33
N ALA A 47 -40.23 -4.79 2.61
CA ALA A 47 -39.53 -5.35 3.75
C ALA A 47 -40.44 -5.32 4.98
N SER A 48 -40.68 -6.49 5.58
CA SER A 48 -41.50 -6.56 6.79
C SER A 48 -40.79 -5.71 7.84
N PRO A 49 -41.48 -4.73 8.44
CA PRO A 49 -40.83 -3.91 9.42
C PRO A 49 -40.50 -4.81 10.63
N PRO A 50 -39.41 -4.53 11.35
CA PRO A 50 -38.83 -5.46 12.29
C PRO A 50 -39.78 -5.78 13.45
N THR A 51 -39.99 -7.07 13.73
CA THR A 51 -40.90 -7.52 14.79
C THR A 51 -40.24 -7.58 16.18
N ASP A 52 -38.97 -7.20 16.29
CA ASP A 52 -38.23 -7.14 17.54
C ASP A 52 -38.39 -5.77 18.22
N LEU A 53 -38.81 -5.78 19.49
CA LEU A 53 -38.97 -4.62 20.36
C LEU A 53 -37.72 -3.73 20.37
N ALA A 54 -36.52 -4.32 20.39
CA ALA A 54 -35.27 -3.55 20.42
C ALA A 54 -35.12 -2.65 19.18
N GLN A 55 -35.54 -3.14 18.02
CA GLN A 55 -35.43 -2.39 16.76
C GLN A 55 -36.53 -1.32 16.65
N ILE A 56 -37.73 -1.57 17.20
CA ILE A 56 -38.78 -0.57 17.32
C ILE A 56 -38.31 0.58 18.22
N GLN A 57 -37.74 0.26 19.40
CA GLN A 57 -37.20 1.26 20.32
C GLN A 57 -36.06 2.08 19.70
N ALA A 58 -35.14 1.43 18.99
CA ALA A 58 -34.07 2.11 18.28
C ALA A 58 -34.62 3.07 17.20
N SER A 59 -35.60 2.62 16.42
CA SER A 59 -36.23 3.43 15.36
C SER A 59 -37.00 4.62 15.94
N LEU A 60 -37.68 4.43 17.07
CA LEU A 60 -38.41 5.49 17.77
C LEU A 60 -37.46 6.55 18.34
N LYS A 61 -36.33 6.12 18.92
CA LYS A 61 -35.26 7.01 19.39
C LYS A 61 -34.63 7.80 18.24
N ALA A 62 -34.32 7.14 17.13
CA ALA A 62 -33.80 7.77 15.92
C ALA A 62 -34.76 8.86 15.41
N LEU A 63 -36.05 8.54 15.33
CA LEU A 63 -37.09 9.47 14.90
C LEU A 63 -37.19 10.67 15.85
N ARG A 64 -37.21 10.44 17.17
CA ARG A 64 -37.23 11.52 18.17
C ARG A 64 -36.06 12.47 17.98
N LEU A 65 -34.85 11.94 17.81
CA LEU A 65 -33.65 12.76 17.60
C LEU A 65 -33.77 13.64 16.35
N ALA A 66 -34.26 13.08 15.24
CA ALA A 66 -34.47 13.84 14.02
C ALA A 66 -35.55 14.91 14.17
N VAL A 67 -36.70 14.61 14.79
CA VAL A 67 -37.77 15.60 15.03
C VAL A 67 -37.30 16.75 15.94
N VAL A 68 -36.53 16.43 16.98
CA VAL A 68 -35.91 17.45 17.85
C VAL A 68 -34.92 18.31 17.07
N ASP A 69 -34.06 17.70 16.25
CA ASP A 69 -33.09 18.45 15.45
C ASP A 69 -33.77 19.35 14.41
N LEU A 70 -34.78 18.85 13.69
CA LEU A 70 -35.57 19.64 12.74
C LEU A 70 -36.30 20.80 13.43
N SER A 71 -36.95 20.54 14.57
CA SER A 71 -37.67 21.57 15.34
C SER A 71 -36.72 22.66 15.83
N ARG A 72 -35.54 22.28 16.32
CA ARG A 72 -34.51 23.23 16.78
C ARG A 72 -33.90 24.02 15.63
N THR A 73 -33.60 23.36 14.52
CA THR A 73 -32.87 23.96 13.39
C THR A 73 -33.75 24.88 12.56
N PHE A 74 -35.02 24.51 12.34
CA PHE A 74 -35.92 25.22 11.42
C PHE A 74 -37.07 25.96 12.10
N GLY A 75 -37.34 25.69 13.38
CA GLY A 75 -38.38 26.38 14.15
C GLY A 75 -39.73 26.39 13.43
N PRO A 76 -40.34 27.57 13.15
CA PRO A 76 -41.64 27.68 12.49
C PRO A 76 -41.74 27.01 11.11
N ARG A 77 -40.63 26.84 10.38
CA ARG A 77 -40.62 26.14 9.09
C ARG A 77 -40.93 24.65 9.23
N TYR A 78 -40.77 24.07 10.42
CA TYR A 78 -41.17 22.69 10.75
C TYR A 78 -42.38 22.70 11.69
N ALA A 79 -43.49 23.28 11.22
CA ALA A 79 -44.65 23.65 12.04
C ALA A 79 -45.26 22.50 12.87
N GLN A 80 -45.24 21.27 12.37
CA GLN A 80 -45.83 20.10 13.03
C GLN A 80 -44.88 19.40 14.03
N GLY A 81 -43.67 19.93 14.26
CA GLY A 81 -42.68 19.29 15.14
C GLY A 81 -43.18 18.98 16.55
N SER A 82 -43.90 19.91 17.18
CA SER A 82 -44.47 19.69 18.52
C SER A 82 -45.55 18.60 18.54
N GLU A 83 -46.31 18.45 17.45
CA GLU A 83 -47.34 17.41 17.32
C GLU A 83 -46.71 16.04 17.08
N TYR A 84 -45.65 15.97 16.27
CA TYR A 84 -44.90 14.73 16.09
C TYR A 84 -44.27 14.25 17.40
N LEU A 85 -43.70 15.16 18.22
CA LEU A 85 -43.16 14.79 19.53
C LEU A 85 -44.23 14.18 20.45
N LYS A 86 -45.44 14.77 20.51
CA LYS A 86 -46.55 14.19 21.28
C LYS A 86 -46.94 12.78 20.80
N ARG A 87 -46.93 12.55 19.49
CA ARG A 87 -47.22 11.23 18.90
C ARG A 87 -46.11 10.23 19.19
N ILE A 88 -44.85 10.67 19.25
CA ILE A 88 -43.72 9.84 19.70
C ILE A 88 -43.89 9.50 21.19
N ASP A 89 -44.20 10.48 22.06
CA ASP A 89 -44.46 10.24 23.48
C ASP A 89 -45.60 9.21 23.68
N ALA A 90 -46.66 9.30 22.87
CA ALA A 90 -47.76 8.36 22.89
C ALA A 90 -47.34 6.94 22.46
N LEU A 91 -46.48 6.81 21.46
CA LEU A 91 -45.91 5.52 21.04
C LEU A 91 -44.97 4.93 22.09
N GLU A 92 -44.11 5.74 22.72
CA GLU A 92 -43.25 5.30 23.83
C GLU A 92 -44.10 4.75 24.98
N LYS A 93 -45.14 5.48 25.38
CA LYS A 93 -46.07 5.03 26.41
C LYS A 93 -46.81 3.74 26.03
N LYS A 94 -47.22 3.59 24.76
CA LYS A 94 -47.83 2.34 24.25
C LYS A 94 -46.86 1.16 24.36
N ILE A 95 -45.56 1.37 24.11
CA ILE A 95 -44.51 0.35 24.25
C ILE A 95 -44.30 0.00 25.72
N GLU A 96 -44.16 0.99 26.60
CA GLU A 96 -43.91 0.80 28.05
C GLU A 96 -45.05 0.10 28.78
N THR A 97 -46.29 0.39 28.39
CA THR A 97 -47.49 -0.16 29.06
C THR A 97 -47.88 -1.54 28.54
N LYS A 98 -47.23 -2.05 27.49
CA LYS A 98 -47.57 -3.35 26.89
C LYS A 98 -46.93 -4.50 27.70
N ARG A 99 -47.76 -5.44 28.16
CA ARG A 99 -47.34 -6.69 28.81
C ARG A 99 -47.63 -7.88 27.88
N GLY A 100 -46.60 -8.66 27.54
CA GLY A 100 -46.71 -9.90 26.75
C GLY A 100 -46.32 -9.77 25.27
N ASP A 101 -45.88 -10.89 24.69
CA ASP A 101 -45.13 -10.95 23.42
C ASP A 101 -46.02 -11.33 22.21
N SER A 102 -47.08 -10.55 21.99
CA SER A 102 -48.00 -10.76 20.85
C SER A 102 -47.42 -10.14 19.58
N SER A 103 -47.06 -10.99 18.60
CA SER A 103 -46.43 -10.58 17.33
C SER A 103 -47.32 -9.65 16.48
N ALA A 104 -48.64 -9.71 16.65
CA ALA A 104 -49.59 -8.83 15.97
C ALA A 104 -49.58 -7.39 16.51
N ASP A 105 -49.37 -7.22 17.82
CA ASP A 105 -49.34 -5.90 18.46
C ASP A 105 -48.06 -5.12 18.09
N TRP A 106 -46.90 -5.79 18.14
CA TRP A 106 -45.64 -5.19 17.70
C TRP A 106 -45.68 -4.79 16.22
N LYS A 107 -46.34 -5.58 15.38
CA LYS A 107 -46.56 -5.25 13.97
C LYS A 107 -47.38 -3.97 13.79
N ASN A 108 -48.44 -3.78 14.59
CA ASN A 108 -49.26 -2.57 14.54
C ASN A 108 -48.50 -1.33 15.03
N ILE A 109 -47.81 -1.43 16.17
CA ILE A 109 -46.96 -0.34 16.71
C ILE A 109 -45.91 0.06 15.68
N ASN A 110 -45.27 -0.93 15.05
CA ASN A 110 -44.25 -0.68 14.05
C ASN A 110 -44.82 -0.04 12.77
N GLN A 111 -46.04 -0.40 12.36
CA GLN A 111 -46.71 0.26 11.24
C GLN A 111 -47.10 1.71 11.57
N GLU A 112 -47.56 1.98 12.79
CA GLU A 112 -47.84 3.34 13.30
C GLU A 112 -46.55 4.18 13.34
N LEU A 113 -45.46 3.62 13.87
CA LEU A 113 -44.13 4.24 13.87
C LEU A 113 -43.63 4.52 12.46
N ALA A 114 -43.72 3.56 11.53
CA ALA A 114 -43.31 3.77 10.15
C ALA A 114 -44.11 4.88 9.45
N THR A 115 -45.40 5.01 9.80
CA THR A 115 -46.27 6.08 9.29
C THR A 115 -45.86 7.44 9.85
N LEU A 116 -45.69 7.53 11.17
CA LEU A 116 -45.24 8.75 11.84
C LEU A 116 -43.84 9.17 11.37
N ASN A 117 -42.92 8.21 11.21
CA ASN A 117 -41.58 8.47 10.69
C ASN A 117 -41.65 9.12 9.30
N ARG A 118 -42.49 8.58 8.41
CA ARG A 118 -42.69 9.12 7.07
C ARG A 118 -43.26 10.53 7.11
N GLU A 119 -44.34 10.75 7.86
CA GLU A 119 -44.97 12.07 7.98
C GLU A 119 -43.99 13.10 8.53
N ALA A 120 -43.31 12.77 9.62
CA ALA A 120 -42.38 13.67 10.28
C ALA A 120 -41.14 13.98 9.43
N LEU A 121 -40.54 12.99 8.78
CA LEU A 121 -39.28 13.19 8.04
C LEU A 121 -39.50 13.69 6.61
N LEU A 122 -40.65 13.41 5.97
CA LEU A 122 -40.99 14.03 4.68
C LEU A 122 -41.52 15.45 4.82
N ALA A 123 -41.89 15.89 6.03
CA ALA A 123 -42.13 17.29 6.35
C ALA A 123 -40.83 18.10 6.59
N ASN A 124 -39.66 17.51 6.35
CA ASN A 124 -38.36 18.16 6.54
C ASN A 124 -38.23 19.41 5.64
N PRO A 125 -37.98 20.62 6.21
CA PRO A 125 -37.88 21.85 5.44
C PRO A 125 -36.72 21.92 4.44
N LEU A 126 -35.79 20.96 4.45
CA LEU A 126 -34.73 20.79 3.44
C LEU A 126 -35.22 20.18 2.12
N LEU A 127 -36.42 19.58 2.13
CA LEU A 127 -37.13 19.12 0.93
C LEU A 127 -37.89 20.29 0.28
N ASP A 128 -37.24 21.44 0.15
CA ASP A 128 -37.79 22.70 -0.37
C ASP A 128 -37.71 22.81 -1.91
N PHE A 129 -37.97 21.69 -2.58
CA PHE A 129 -37.99 21.58 -4.04
C PHE A 129 -39.19 20.75 -4.48
N ASP A 130 -39.80 21.15 -5.60
CA ASP A 130 -41.01 20.51 -6.09
C ASP A 130 -40.72 19.11 -6.64
N LYS A 131 -39.73 18.99 -7.53
CA LYS A 131 -39.46 17.75 -8.27
C LYS A 131 -38.12 17.15 -7.88
N LEU A 132 -38.09 15.83 -7.76
CA LEU A 132 -36.84 15.08 -7.64
C LEU A 132 -36.50 14.43 -8.98
N LEU A 133 -35.35 14.77 -9.57
CA LEU A 133 -34.79 14.07 -10.73
C LEU A 133 -34.19 12.74 -10.29
N LEU A 134 -34.36 11.70 -11.11
CA LEU A 134 -33.77 10.37 -10.87
C LEU A 134 -33.64 9.58 -12.17
N VAL A 135 -32.79 8.56 -12.14
CA VAL A 135 -32.70 7.52 -13.18
C VAL A 135 -33.55 6.34 -12.76
N GLN A 136 -34.51 5.95 -13.62
CA GLN A 136 -35.25 4.70 -13.48
C GLN A 136 -34.63 3.67 -14.41
N ARG A 137 -34.13 2.57 -13.86
CA ARG A 137 -33.49 1.47 -14.60
C ARG A 137 -34.25 0.16 -14.41
N GLY A 138 -34.48 -0.57 -15.49
CA GLY A 138 -35.07 -1.92 -15.42
C GLY A 138 -34.24 -2.85 -14.52
N ALA A 139 -34.89 -3.57 -13.60
CA ALA A 139 -34.18 -4.48 -12.69
C ALA A 139 -33.52 -5.68 -13.39
N LYS A 140 -33.83 -5.89 -14.68
CA LYS A 140 -33.23 -6.91 -15.55
C LYS A 140 -32.10 -6.35 -16.43
N SER A 141 -31.82 -5.05 -16.36
CA SER A 141 -30.75 -4.45 -17.14
C SER A 141 -29.38 -5.01 -16.73
N PRO A 142 -28.44 -5.21 -17.68
CA PRO A 142 -27.16 -5.86 -17.41
C PRO A 142 -26.42 -5.22 -16.24
N HIS A 143 -26.13 -6.00 -15.20
CA HIS A 143 -25.45 -5.57 -13.98
C HIS A 143 -26.01 -4.30 -13.32
N LEU A 144 -27.30 -3.98 -13.54
CA LEU A 144 -27.91 -2.70 -13.16
C LEU A 144 -27.12 -1.47 -13.66
N GLY A 145 -26.31 -1.62 -14.70
CA GLY A 145 -25.43 -0.57 -15.23
C GLY A 145 -24.37 -0.08 -14.23
N LEU A 146 -23.91 -0.94 -13.32
CA LEU A 146 -22.84 -0.64 -12.36
C LEU A 146 -21.58 -1.43 -12.73
N PRO A 147 -20.43 -0.78 -13.01
CA PRO A 147 -19.20 -1.48 -13.34
C PRO A 147 -18.61 -2.13 -12.07
N ARG A 148 -17.74 -3.13 -12.23
CA ARG A 148 -16.96 -3.64 -11.09
C ARG A 148 -16.10 -2.54 -10.48
N ASN A 149 -15.64 -2.74 -9.24
CA ASN A 149 -14.87 -1.73 -8.50
C ASN A 149 -13.45 -1.50 -9.07
N TRP A 150 -13.03 -2.33 -10.03
CA TRP A 150 -11.79 -2.19 -10.82
C TRP A 150 -12.03 -1.84 -12.30
N GLN A 151 -13.26 -1.52 -12.71
CA GLN A 151 -13.65 -1.25 -14.10
C GLN A 151 -14.28 0.13 -14.28
N GLY A 152 -14.10 0.76 -15.45
CA GLY A 152 -14.87 1.93 -15.87
C GLY A 152 -16.13 1.58 -16.66
N ASN A 153 -16.91 2.59 -17.06
CA ASN A 153 -18.15 2.38 -17.83
C ASN A 153 -17.88 1.76 -19.22
N SER A 154 -16.67 1.89 -19.75
CA SER A 154 -16.24 1.20 -20.98
C SER A 154 -16.40 -0.33 -20.91
N SER A 155 -16.43 -0.92 -19.70
CA SER A 155 -16.64 -2.35 -19.48
C SER A 155 -18.12 -2.77 -19.38
N LEU A 156 -19.06 -1.82 -19.38
CA LEU A 156 -20.50 -2.10 -19.30
C LEU A 156 -21.08 -2.49 -20.67
N SER A 157 -22.17 -3.27 -20.63
CA SER A 157 -23.01 -3.46 -21.83
C SER A 157 -23.56 -2.10 -22.29
N LYS A 158 -23.45 -1.83 -23.59
CA LYS A 158 -24.00 -0.63 -24.23
C LYS A 158 -25.48 -0.81 -24.67
N LYS A 159 -26.02 -2.02 -24.54
CA LYS A 159 -27.37 -2.42 -25.00
C LYS A 159 -28.16 -3.10 -23.87
N ASP A 160 -29.44 -3.33 -24.14
CA ASP A 160 -30.39 -4.07 -23.30
C ASP A 160 -30.73 -3.40 -21.96
N HIS A 161 -30.68 -2.07 -21.92
CA HIS A 161 -31.11 -1.25 -20.77
C HIS A 161 -32.54 -0.71 -20.95
N ASP A 162 -33.37 -0.77 -19.90
CA ASP A 162 -34.68 -0.09 -19.86
C ASP A 162 -34.56 1.12 -18.93
N ASP A 163 -33.88 2.14 -19.44
CA ASP A 163 -33.51 3.33 -18.69
C ASP A 163 -34.39 4.52 -19.09
N GLN A 164 -34.69 5.38 -18.13
CA GLN A 164 -35.17 6.73 -18.38
C GLN A 164 -34.73 7.69 -17.28
N ILE A 165 -34.54 8.95 -17.66
CA ILE A 165 -34.47 10.07 -16.71
C ILE A 165 -35.90 10.50 -16.43
N ALA A 166 -36.28 10.59 -15.16
CA ALA A 166 -37.63 10.94 -14.74
C ALA A 166 -37.61 11.95 -13.59
N THR A 167 -38.72 12.64 -13.42
CA THR A 167 -39.00 13.46 -12.24
C THR A 167 -40.07 12.81 -11.38
N LEU A 168 -39.94 12.91 -10.05
CA LEU A 168 -40.92 12.45 -9.07
C LEU A 168 -41.60 13.65 -8.40
N PHE A 169 -42.95 13.64 -8.41
CA PHE A 169 -43.77 14.58 -7.65
C PHE A 169 -45.14 13.99 -7.27
N PRO A 170 -45.66 14.25 -6.05
CA PRO A 170 -44.94 14.77 -4.88
C PRO A 170 -43.88 13.77 -4.38
N LEU A 171 -42.97 14.21 -3.51
CA LEU A 171 -41.96 13.35 -2.86
C LEU A 171 -42.61 12.40 -1.85
N HIS A 172 -43.25 11.35 -2.36
CA HIS A 172 -44.01 10.39 -1.58
C HIS A 172 -44.02 9.03 -2.28
N PRO A 173 -44.22 7.90 -1.56
CA PRO A 173 -44.30 6.58 -2.20
C PRO A 173 -45.35 6.47 -3.31
N ASN A 174 -46.43 7.24 -3.19
CA ASN A 174 -47.51 7.33 -4.17
C ASN A 174 -47.32 8.45 -5.21
N GLY A 175 -46.19 9.17 -5.17
CA GLY A 175 -45.86 10.21 -6.15
C GLY A 175 -45.72 9.64 -7.56
N THR A 176 -45.98 10.49 -8.55
CA THR A 176 -45.96 10.12 -9.96
C THR A 176 -44.57 10.33 -10.54
N LEU A 177 -44.10 9.37 -11.34
CA LEU A 177 -42.91 9.52 -12.16
C LEU A 177 -43.30 10.06 -13.54
N THR A 178 -42.67 11.15 -13.96
CA THR A 178 -42.84 11.73 -15.29
C THR A 178 -41.51 11.68 -16.04
N THR A 179 -41.50 11.03 -17.19
CA THR A 179 -40.32 10.91 -18.06
C THR A 179 -39.88 12.28 -18.55
N VAL A 180 -38.59 12.58 -18.36
CA VAL A 180 -37.91 13.74 -18.96
C VAL A 180 -37.22 13.32 -20.25
N PHE A 181 -36.46 12.22 -20.19
CA PHE A 181 -35.77 11.69 -21.35
C PHE A 181 -35.76 10.15 -21.30
N ARG A 182 -36.00 9.52 -22.44
CA ARG A 182 -35.87 8.08 -22.64
C ARG A 182 -35.12 7.85 -23.94
N PRO A 183 -34.02 7.09 -23.93
CA PRO A 183 -33.24 6.84 -25.13
C PRO A 183 -33.99 5.90 -26.07
N GLU A 184 -33.64 5.97 -27.36
CA GLU A 184 -34.13 5.02 -28.34
C GLU A 184 -33.48 3.64 -28.13
N LYS A 185 -34.27 2.56 -28.18
CA LYS A 185 -33.80 1.17 -28.27
C LYS A 185 -32.72 0.76 -27.25
N GLY A 186 -33.12 0.51 -26.01
CA GLY A 186 -32.33 -0.32 -25.11
C GLY A 186 -30.97 0.25 -24.68
N ARG A 187 -30.71 1.55 -24.88
CA ARG A 187 -29.43 2.18 -24.53
C ARG A 187 -29.39 2.55 -23.05
N PHE A 188 -28.19 2.52 -22.47
CA PHE A 188 -27.94 3.01 -21.12
C PHE A 188 -28.16 4.53 -21.04
N VAL A 189 -28.71 5.01 -19.92
CA VAL A 189 -28.64 6.41 -19.49
C VAL A 189 -28.32 6.46 -18.00
N GLY A 190 -27.35 7.29 -17.61
CA GLY A 190 -26.91 7.46 -16.22
C GLY A 190 -25.77 8.48 -16.10
N ASP A 191 -25.16 8.58 -14.93
CA ASP A 191 -24.14 9.60 -14.60
C ASP A 191 -24.69 11.03 -14.76
N VAL A 192 -25.89 11.27 -14.24
CA VAL A 192 -26.58 12.56 -14.37
C VAL A 192 -25.94 13.62 -13.49
N ASP A 193 -25.54 14.73 -14.10
CA ASP A 193 -25.07 15.93 -13.40
C ASP A 193 -25.94 17.13 -13.80
N LEU A 194 -26.70 17.67 -12.83
CA LEU A 194 -27.60 18.80 -13.03
C LEU A 194 -26.81 20.11 -12.96
N HIS A 195 -26.98 20.97 -13.96
CA HIS A 195 -26.33 22.28 -13.98
C HIS A 195 -26.84 23.18 -12.83
N PHE A 196 -26.02 24.14 -12.38
CA PHE A 196 -26.32 25.00 -11.23
C PHE A 196 -27.61 25.83 -11.38
N ASP A 197 -28.03 26.14 -12.62
CA ASP A 197 -29.28 26.85 -12.92
C ASP A 197 -30.53 25.95 -12.96
N ALA A 198 -30.36 24.62 -12.88
CA ALA A 198 -31.39 23.60 -13.00
C ALA A 198 -32.20 23.65 -14.31
N GLU A 199 -31.64 24.21 -15.38
CA GLU A 199 -32.28 24.26 -16.71
C GLU A 199 -31.81 23.14 -17.64
N ARG A 200 -30.64 22.56 -17.38
CA ARG A 200 -30.00 21.53 -18.20
C ARG A 200 -29.20 20.54 -17.37
N MET A 201 -28.94 19.36 -17.94
CA MET A 201 -28.19 18.29 -17.28
C MET A 201 -27.29 17.54 -18.28
N LEU A 202 -26.14 17.09 -17.79
CA LEU A 202 -25.27 16.14 -18.48
C LEU A 202 -25.67 14.71 -18.12
N PHE A 203 -25.38 13.76 -19.01
CA PHE A 203 -25.45 12.32 -18.74
C PHE A 203 -24.62 11.52 -19.74
N SER A 204 -24.31 10.27 -19.40
CA SER A 204 -23.62 9.31 -20.26
C SER A 204 -24.61 8.46 -21.05
N MET A 205 -24.35 8.25 -22.34
CA MET A 205 -25.11 7.33 -23.20
C MET A 205 -24.25 6.84 -24.37
N PRO A 206 -24.44 5.61 -24.87
CA PRO A 206 -23.84 5.18 -26.13
C PRO A 206 -24.32 6.03 -27.31
N GLY A 207 -23.36 6.67 -27.99
CA GLY A 207 -23.59 7.43 -29.22
C GLY A 207 -23.77 6.51 -30.45
N ASP A 208 -24.07 7.11 -31.59
CA ASP A 208 -24.34 6.36 -32.82
C ASP A 208 -23.11 5.67 -33.42
N ASN A 209 -21.91 6.09 -33.01
CA ASN A 209 -20.65 5.42 -33.32
C ASN A 209 -20.41 4.14 -32.49
N GLY A 210 -21.32 3.78 -31.58
CA GLY A 210 -21.19 2.61 -30.72
C GLY A 210 -20.24 2.78 -29.54
N HIS A 211 -19.77 4.00 -29.27
CA HIS A 211 -18.92 4.36 -28.13
C HIS A 211 -19.69 5.18 -27.11
N TRP A 212 -19.25 5.14 -25.86
CA TRP A 212 -19.79 6.01 -24.81
C TRP A 212 -19.55 7.47 -25.17
N GLN A 213 -20.59 8.30 -25.04
CA GLN A 213 -20.51 9.74 -25.25
C GLN A 213 -21.20 10.48 -24.10
N VAL A 214 -20.81 11.74 -23.92
CA VAL A 214 -21.48 12.69 -23.02
C VAL A 214 -22.55 13.43 -23.81
N PHE A 215 -23.75 13.51 -23.24
CA PHE A 215 -24.90 14.23 -23.78
C PHE A 215 -25.35 15.32 -22.82
N GLU A 216 -26.01 16.35 -23.37
CA GLU A 216 -26.71 17.37 -22.60
C GLU A 216 -28.17 17.45 -23.07
N VAL A 217 -29.09 17.65 -22.13
CA VAL A 217 -30.51 17.87 -22.40
C VAL A 217 -31.09 18.91 -21.45
N ARG A 218 -32.10 19.65 -21.88
CA ARG A 218 -32.86 20.54 -20.99
C ARG A 218 -33.70 19.74 -20.00
N THR A 219 -34.02 20.32 -18.85
CA THR A 219 -34.81 19.66 -17.79
C THR A 219 -36.28 19.41 -18.17
N ASP A 220 -36.74 19.97 -19.29
CA ASP A 220 -38.02 19.66 -19.93
C ASP A 220 -37.95 18.53 -20.97
N GLY A 221 -36.76 17.96 -21.21
CA GLY A 221 -36.52 16.90 -22.19
C GLY A 221 -36.20 17.39 -23.61
N SER A 222 -36.18 18.70 -23.85
CA SER A 222 -35.89 19.27 -25.16
C SER A 222 -34.39 19.53 -25.39
N GLN A 223 -34.03 19.83 -26.65
CA GLN A 223 -32.66 20.20 -27.06
C GLN A 223 -31.58 19.18 -26.67
N LEU A 224 -31.87 17.89 -26.81
CA LEU A 224 -30.85 16.85 -26.68
C LEU A 224 -29.71 17.11 -27.67
N ARG A 225 -28.47 17.14 -27.16
CA ARG A 225 -27.27 17.21 -27.98
C ARG A 225 -26.17 16.29 -27.44
N GLN A 226 -25.44 15.67 -28.36
CA GLN A 226 -24.21 14.95 -28.04
C GLN A 226 -23.07 15.97 -27.94
N ILE A 227 -22.29 15.95 -26.86
CA ILE A 227 -21.19 16.90 -26.62
C ILE A 227 -19.85 16.32 -27.12
N THR A 228 -19.61 15.03 -26.92
CA THR A 228 -18.38 14.34 -27.37
C THR A 228 -18.62 13.53 -28.65
N GLY A 229 -17.59 12.96 -29.30
CA GLY A 229 -17.79 11.98 -30.39
C GLY A 229 -16.82 12.04 -31.57
N GLU A 230 -15.80 12.87 -31.52
CA GLU A 230 -14.85 13.06 -32.63
C GLU A 230 -13.99 11.82 -32.92
N GLN A 231 -13.70 11.01 -31.89
CA GLN A 231 -12.78 9.88 -32.00
C GLN A 231 -13.53 8.55 -32.20
N PRO A 232 -13.14 7.72 -33.17
CA PRO A 232 -13.88 6.51 -33.56
C PRO A 232 -13.68 5.32 -32.61
N ASP A 233 -12.72 5.39 -31.70
CA ASP A 233 -12.20 4.28 -30.89
C ASP A 233 -12.04 4.66 -29.40
N VAL A 234 -12.70 5.73 -28.96
CA VAL A 234 -12.61 6.26 -27.60
C VAL A 234 -13.99 6.34 -26.97
N ASP A 235 -14.08 5.90 -25.72
CA ASP A 235 -15.26 6.06 -24.87
C ASP A 235 -15.10 7.32 -24.00
N SER A 236 -16.15 8.15 -23.90
CA SER A 236 -16.23 9.36 -23.06
C SER A 236 -17.51 9.35 -22.23
N TYR A 237 -17.41 9.55 -20.91
CA TYR A 237 -18.51 9.37 -19.96
C TYR A 237 -18.25 10.06 -18.61
N ASP A 238 -19.19 9.97 -17.66
CA ASP A 238 -19.08 10.43 -16.26
C ASP A 238 -18.60 11.88 -16.16
N ALA A 239 -19.44 12.78 -16.69
CA ALA A 239 -19.14 14.19 -16.84
C ALA A 239 -19.77 15.06 -15.75
N CYS A 240 -19.11 16.17 -15.41
CA CYS A 240 -19.67 17.17 -14.50
C CYS A 240 -19.41 18.60 -14.98
N TYR A 241 -20.31 19.50 -14.59
CA TYR A 241 -20.17 20.92 -14.90
C TYR A 241 -19.14 21.62 -14.00
N LEU A 242 -18.31 22.45 -14.62
CA LEU A 242 -17.45 23.40 -13.92
C LEU A 242 -18.19 24.73 -13.67
N PRO A 243 -17.80 25.50 -12.64
CA PRO A 243 -18.37 26.84 -12.40
C PRO A 243 -18.20 27.83 -13.56
N SER A 244 -17.23 27.59 -14.43
CA SER A 244 -16.97 28.34 -15.66
C SER A 244 -17.82 27.90 -16.86
N ASP A 245 -18.80 27.02 -16.65
CA ASP A 245 -19.63 26.36 -17.68
C ASP A 245 -18.85 25.36 -18.58
N LYS A 246 -17.52 25.23 -18.42
CA LYS A 246 -16.73 24.13 -18.99
C LYS A 246 -17.16 22.77 -18.44
N ILE A 247 -16.78 21.69 -19.10
CA ILE A 247 -17.16 20.32 -18.73
C ILE A 247 -15.91 19.48 -18.49
N ILE A 248 -15.86 18.76 -17.37
CA ILE A 248 -14.89 17.68 -17.15
C ILE A 248 -15.59 16.35 -17.40
N PHE A 249 -14.88 15.38 -17.98
CA PHE A 249 -15.37 14.05 -18.26
C PHE A 249 -14.24 13.00 -18.22
N ALA A 250 -14.60 11.75 -18.02
CA ALA A 250 -13.69 10.61 -18.09
C ALA A 250 -13.58 10.09 -19.53
N SER A 251 -12.37 9.74 -19.99
CA SER A 251 -12.14 9.24 -21.34
C SER A 251 -11.01 8.21 -21.44
N THR A 252 -11.18 7.24 -22.35
CA THR A 252 -10.19 6.18 -22.64
C THR A 252 -9.14 6.58 -23.69
N ALA A 253 -9.05 7.86 -24.04
CA ALA A 253 -8.13 8.37 -25.06
C ALA A 253 -6.64 8.19 -24.72
N SER A 254 -6.29 7.87 -23.46
CA SER A 254 -4.92 7.57 -23.05
C SER A 254 -4.40 6.23 -23.61
N PHE A 255 -5.29 5.34 -24.07
CA PHE A 255 -4.94 3.99 -24.57
C PHE A 255 -4.15 3.14 -23.55
N VAL A 256 -4.38 3.42 -22.26
CA VAL A 256 -3.80 2.66 -21.15
C VAL A 256 -4.77 1.53 -20.75
N GLY A 257 -4.21 0.36 -20.42
CA GLY A 257 -4.93 -0.78 -19.87
C GLY A 257 -4.51 -1.05 -18.44
N VAL A 258 -5.45 -1.43 -17.58
CA VAL A 258 -5.15 -1.78 -16.18
C VAL A 258 -4.30 -3.08 -16.14
N PRO A 259 -3.06 -3.05 -15.61
CA PRO A 259 -2.16 -4.20 -15.67
C PRO A 259 -2.66 -5.46 -14.97
N CYS A 260 -3.32 -5.36 -13.82
CA CYS A 260 -3.73 -6.51 -13.02
C CYS A 260 -4.81 -7.38 -13.69
N VAL A 261 -5.51 -6.81 -14.68
CA VAL A 261 -6.50 -7.51 -15.51
C VAL A 261 -6.05 -7.60 -16.98
N TYR A 262 -4.73 -7.66 -17.22
CA TYR A 262 -4.12 -7.84 -18.55
C TYR A 262 -4.53 -6.76 -19.54
N GLY A 263 -4.80 -5.55 -19.05
CA GLY A 263 -5.22 -4.42 -19.86
C GLY A 263 -6.66 -4.53 -20.38
N ALA A 264 -7.45 -5.53 -19.97
CA ALA A 264 -8.83 -5.72 -20.43
C ALA A 264 -9.77 -4.62 -19.91
N SER A 265 -9.42 -3.96 -18.79
CA SER A 265 -10.09 -2.73 -18.39
C SER A 265 -9.36 -1.53 -18.99
N HIS A 266 -10.05 -0.82 -19.89
CA HIS A 266 -9.52 0.38 -20.53
C HIS A 266 -9.61 1.56 -19.57
N VAL A 267 -8.47 2.14 -19.24
CA VAL A 267 -8.32 3.20 -18.23
C VAL A 267 -9.01 4.46 -18.69
N ALA A 268 -9.78 5.07 -17.80
CA ALA A 268 -10.36 6.39 -18.02
C ALA A 268 -9.60 7.44 -17.21
N ASN A 269 -9.03 8.43 -17.89
CA ASN A 269 -8.46 9.62 -17.25
C ASN A 269 -9.42 10.80 -17.42
N LEU A 270 -9.23 11.86 -16.64
CA LEU A 270 -10.06 13.07 -16.73
C LEU A 270 -9.56 14.02 -17.82
N TYR A 271 -10.50 14.58 -18.57
CA TYR A 271 -10.32 15.57 -19.63
C TYR A 271 -11.26 16.75 -19.36
N VAL A 272 -10.91 17.93 -19.86
CA VAL A 272 -11.74 19.14 -19.83
C VAL A 272 -12.03 19.60 -21.25
N MET A 273 -13.21 20.18 -21.47
CA MET A 273 -13.62 20.81 -22.73
C MET A 273 -14.49 22.04 -22.48
N ASP A 274 -14.64 22.85 -23.51
CA ASP A 274 -15.62 23.94 -23.50
C ASP A 274 -17.05 23.38 -23.62
N SER A 275 -18.05 24.18 -23.26
CA SER A 275 -19.46 23.75 -23.23
C SER A 275 -20.04 23.33 -24.59
N ASP A 276 -19.35 23.64 -25.69
CA ASP A 276 -19.72 23.26 -27.05
C ASP A 276 -19.03 21.98 -27.54
N GLY A 277 -18.20 21.35 -26.71
CA GLY A 277 -17.46 20.13 -27.04
C GLY A 277 -16.08 20.38 -27.66
N THR A 278 -15.66 21.64 -27.80
CA THR A 278 -14.35 22.00 -28.38
C THR A 278 -13.25 22.15 -27.31
N ASN A 279 -12.01 22.36 -27.76
CA ASN A 279 -10.84 22.64 -26.91
C ASN A 279 -10.57 21.57 -25.83
N ILE A 280 -10.75 20.29 -26.19
CA ILE A 280 -10.52 19.16 -25.30
C ILE A 280 -9.04 19.12 -24.87
N ARG A 281 -8.79 18.97 -23.57
CA ARG A 281 -7.45 18.78 -22.99
C ARG A 281 -7.44 17.71 -21.91
N GLN A 282 -6.39 16.89 -21.89
CA GLN A 282 -6.16 15.88 -20.85
C GLN A 282 -5.69 16.55 -19.55
N LEU A 283 -6.25 16.11 -18.40
CA LEU A 283 -5.89 16.60 -17.07
C LEU A 283 -5.08 15.57 -16.27
N CYS A 284 -5.51 14.30 -16.30
CA CYS A 284 -4.84 13.22 -15.57
C CYS A 284 -4.04 12.33 -16.54
N PHE A 285 -2.87 11.87 -16.10
CA PHE A 285 -1.93 11.07 -16.89
C PHE A 285 -1.60 9.77 -16.13
N ASP A 286 -2.61 9.17 -15.52
CA ASP A 286 -2.45 8.12 -14.51
C ASP A 286 -2.44 6.71 -15.11
N GLN A 287 -1.82 5.76 -14.40
CA GLN A 287 -1.76 4.34 -14.77
C GLN A 287 -3.14 3.69 -14.78
N GLU A 288 -3.97 4.00 -13.79
CA GLU A 288 -5.32 3.48 -13.65
C GLU A 288 -6.36 4.61 -13.71
N HIS A 289 -7.58 4.24 -13.32
CA HIS A 289 -8.76 5.05 -13.55
C HIS A 289 -8.86 6.25 -12.61
N ASN A 290 -9.40 7.32 -13.17
CA ASN A 290 -9.98 8.45 -12.48
C ASN A 290 -11.51 8.44 -12.71
N TRP A 291 -12.31 8.53 -11.64
CA TRP A 291 -13.78 8.39 -11.71
C TRP A 291 -14.52 9.44 -10.88
N CYS A 292 -15.82 9.56 -11.13
CA CYS A 292 -16.80 10.29 -10.36
C CYS A 292 -16.38 11.75 -10.07
N PRO A 293 -16.00 12.55 -11.09
CA PRO A 293 -15.62 13.93 -10.87
C PRO A 293 -16.82 14.73 -10.34
N THR A 294 -16.62 15.54 -9.31
CA THR A 294 -17.65 16.45 -8.79
C THR A 294 -17.03 17.73 -8.25
N MET A 295 -17.82 18.80 -8.12
CA MET A 295 -17.31 20.08 -7.63
C MET A 295 -17.37 20.16 -6.11
N LEU A 296 -16.24 20.43 -5.45
CA LEU A 296 -16.21 20.86 -4.05
C LEU A 296 -16.80 22.28 -3.91
N ASN A 297 -17.30 22.58 -2.71
CA ASN A 297 -17.86 23.90 -2.39
C ASN A 297 -16.88 25.07 -2.61
N GLY A 298 -15.57 24.80 -2.55
CA GLY A 298 -14.51 25.78 -2.81
C GLY A 298 -14.14 25.99 -4.29
N GLY A 299 -14.83 25.32 -5.23
CA GLY A 299 -14.57 25.46 -6.67
C GLY A 299 -13.49 24.54 -7.24
N ARG A 300 -12.91 23.65 -6.42
CA ARG A 300 -12.01 22.56 -6.87
C ARG A 300 -12.80 21.32 -7.29
N VAL A 301 -12.21 20.51 -8.15
CA VAL A 301 -12.75 19.22 -8.59
C VAL A 301 -12.31 18.15 -7.59
N LEU A 302 -13.24 17.35 -7.07
CA LEU A 302 -13.00 16.11 -6.32
C LEU A 302 -13.23 14.93 -7.25
N TYR A 303 -12.40 13.90 -7.17
CA TYR A 303 -12.54 12.69 -7.97
C TYR A 303 -11.92 11.49 -7.25
N ALA A 304 -12.33 10.28 -7.63
CA ALA A 304 -11.68 9.06 -7.18
C ALA A 304 -10.50 8.74 -8.11
N ARG A 305 -9.37 8.32 -7.55
CA ARG A 305 -8.19 7.83 -8.29
C ARG A 305 -7.82 6.45 -7.78
N TRP A 306 -7.72 5.49 -8.69
CA TRP A 306 -7.05 4.23 -8.40
C TRP A 306 -5.55 4.39 -8.69
N GLU A 307 -4.68 4.00 -7.76
CA GLU A 307 -3.22 3.97 -7.99
C GLU A 307 -2.58 2.78 -7.27
N TYR A 308 -1.66 2.05 -7.91
CA TYR A 308 -0.94 0.97 -7.20
C TYR A 308 0.52 0.72 -7.60
N THR A 309 1.25 1.74 -8.03
CA THR A 309 2.68 1.56 -8.33
C THR A 309 3.51 1.12 -7.11
N ASP A 310 4.10 -0.07 -7.20
CA ASP A 310 4.89 -0.73 -6.12
C ASP A 310 4.13 -0.88 -4.79
N THR A 311 2.80 -0.93 -4.85
CA THR A 311 1.89 -0.98 -3.69
C THR A 311 0.70 -1.91 -3.96
N PRO A 312 -0.06 -2.32 -2.92
CA PRO A 312 -1.20 -3.21 -3.06
C PRO A 312 -2.30 -2.61 -3.94
N HIS A 313 -2.79 -3.38 -4.91
CA HIS A 313 -3.79 -2.88 -5.88
C HIS A 313 -5.24 -2.95 -5.37
N SER A 314 -5.49 -3.71 -4.32
CA SER A 314 -6.83 -4.01 -3.81
C SER A 314 -7.38 -2.97 -2.82
N ASN A 315 -6.55 -2.07 -2.30
CA ASN A 315 -6.94 -1.14 -1.23
C ASN A 315 -6.89 0.35 -1.61
N THR A 316 -6.61 0.69 -2.88
CA THR A 316 -6.10 2.03 -3.23
C THR A 316 -6.98 2.83 -4.20
N ARG A 317 -8.31 2.92 -3.97
CA ARG A 317 -9.15 3.86 -4.76
C ARG A 317 -9.50 5.08 -3.93
N LEU A 318 -8.57 6.01 -3.93
CA LEU A 318 -8.48 7.16 -3.05
C LEU A 318 -9.33 8.33 -3.54
N LEU A 319 -9.52 9.34 -2.69
CA LEU A 319 -10.04 10.63 -3.12
C LEU A 319 -8.89 11.59 -3.41
N PHE A 320 -8.95 12.25 -4.56
CA PHE A 320 -8.05 13.30 -5.00
C PHE A 320 -8.83 14.57 -5.32
N HIS A 321 -8.13 15.70 -5.34
CA HIS A 321 -8.70 16.94 -5.84
C HIS A 321 -7.72 17.72 -6.71
N MET A 322 -8.24 18.64 -7.52
CA MET A 322 -7.45 19.55 -8.35
C MET A 322 -8.21 20.86 -8.62
N ASN A 323 -7.53 21.88 -9.14
CA ASN A 323 -8.21 23.00 -9.76
C ASN A 323 -8.86 22.54 -11.09
N PRO A 324 -9.90 23.23 -11.58
CA PRO A 324 -10.59 22.86 -12.82
C PRO A 324 -9.71 22.77 -14.08
N ASP A 325 -8.52 23.37 -14.08
CA ASP A 325 -7.55 23.32 -15.17
C ASP A 325 -6.52 22.18 -15.04
N GLY A 326 -6.65 21.32 -14.03
CA GLY A 326 -5.73 20.20 -13.77
C GLY A 326 -4.53 20.54 -12.89
N THR A 327 -4.34 21.81 -12.50
CA THR A 327 -3.27 22.19 -11.55
C THR A 327 -3.61 21.80 -10.12
N GLU A 328 -2.62 21.73 -9.24
CA GLU A 328 -2.77 21.36 -7.82
C GLU A 328 -3.44 19.99 -7.61
N GLN A 329 -3.08 18.99 -8.43
CA GLN A 329 -3.50 17.60 -8.22
C GLN A 329 -2.89 17.05 -6.94
N LYS A 330 -3.74 16.74 -5.96
CA LYS A 330 -3.31 16.25 -4.64
C LYS A 330 -4.27 15.24 -4.04
N ALA A 331 -3.75 14.36 -3.19
CA ALA A 331 -4.55 13.43 -2.42
C ALA A 331 -5.43 14.18 -1.41
N TYR A 332 -6.72 13.89 -1.43
CA TYR A 332 -7.70 14.44 -0.50
C TYR A 332 -7.92 13.56 0.73
N TYR A 333 -8.00 12.24 0.51
CA TYR A 333 -8.19 11.24 1.57
C TYR A 333 -7.75 9.84 1.13
N GLY A 334 -7.11 9.08 2.04
CA GLY A 334 -6.82 7.65 1.90
C GLY A 334 -5.40 7.29 1.42
N SER A 335 -4.56 8.28 1.13
CA SER A 335 -3.15 8.03 0.78
C SER A 335 -2.39 7.44 1.97
N ASN A 336 -1.62 6.36 1.73
CA ASN A 336 -1.03 5.49 2.77
C ASN A 336 -2.07 4.91 3.73
N SER A 337 -3.18 4.39 3.21
CA SER A 337 -4.23 3.76 4.01
C SER A 337 -4.79 2.51 3.35
N TYR A 338 -5.00 1.46 4.13
CA TYR A 338 -5.69 0.26 3.67
C TYR A 338 -7.22 0.42 3.71
N TRP A 339 -7.73 1.27 4.60
CA TRP A 339 -9.15 1.55 4.73
C TRP A 339 -9.52 3.00 4.36
N PRO A 340 -10.67 3.22 3.69
CA PRO A 340 -11.48 2.19 3.03
C PRO A 340 -10.81 1.74 1.72
N ASN A 341 -11.07 0.51 1.27
CA ASN A 341 -10.48 0.01 0.03
C ASN A 341 -10.86 0.85 -1.21
N SER A 342 -12.10 1.36 -1.21
CA SER A 342 -12.64 2.14 -2.33
C SER A 342 -13.58 3.25 -1.91
N PHE A 343 -13.48 4.41 -2.56
CA PHE A 343 -14.45 5.50 -2.52
C PHE A 343 -15.25 5.60 -3.83
N PHE A 344 -16.57 5.67 -3.74
CA PHE A 344 -17.47 5.93 -4.88
C PHE A 344 -18.51 7.00 -4.58
N TYR A 345 -18.91 7.73 -5.63
CA TYR A 345 -19.97 8.74 -5.59
C TYR A 345 -19.81 9.76 -4.45
N ALA A 346 -18.57 10.16 -4.16
CA ALA A 346 -18.29 11.16 -3.14
C ALA A 346 -18.95 12.50 -3.54
N ARG A 347 -19.64 13.15 -2.60
CA ARG A 347 -20.24 14.47 -2.80
C ARG A 347 -19.87 15.40 -1.64
N PRO A 348 -19.61 16.70 -1.89
CA PRO A 348 -19.36 17.66 -0.83
C PRO A 348 -20.61 17.88 0.02
N ILE A 349 -20.43 18.05 1.33
CA ILE A 349 -21.52 18.41 2.23
C ILE A 349 -21.72 19.94 2.17
N PRO A 350 -22.94 20.44 1.87
CA PRO A 350 -23.21 21.87 1.80
C PRO A 350 -22.81 22.62 3.08
N GLY A 351 -22.21 23.80 2.93
CA GLY A 351 -21.79 24.64 4.05
C GLY A 351 -20.44 24.26 4.69
N HIS A 352 -19.77 23.21 4.22
CA HIS A 352 -18.44 22.81 4.69
C HIS A 352 -17.40 22.87 3.56
N LEU A 353 -16.17 23.27 3.87
CA LEU A 353 -15.09 23.32 2.87
C LEU A 353 -14.46 21.95 2.59
N SER A 354 -14.39 21.08 3.61
CA SER A 354 -13.69 19.78 3.56
C SER A 354 -14.60 18.57 3.72
N LYS A 355 -15.81 18.69 4.26
CA LYS A 355 -16.62 17.50 4.53
C LYS A 355 -17.21 16.91 3.25
N VAL A 356 -17.13 15.60 3.12
CA VAL A 356 -17.75 14.83 2.03
C VAL A 356 -18.52 13.64 2.58
N VAL A 357 -19.51 13.17 1.82
CA VAL A 357 -20.16 11.88 2.03
C VAL A 357 -19.82 10.99 0.84
N ALA A 358 -19.50 9.73 1.10
CA ALA A 358 -19.15 8.77 0.05
C ALA A 358 -19.72 7.38 0.35
N VAL A 359 -19.82 6.56 -0.70
CA VAL A 359 -20.06 5.13 -0.58
C VAL A 359 -18.70 4.44 -0.54
N ILE A 360 -18.46 3.62 0.49
CA ILE A 360 -17.26 2.78 0.57
C ILE A 360 -17.59 1.33 0.19
N GLY A 361 -16.65 0.65 -0.47
CA GLY A 361 -16.80 -0.74 -0.91
C GLY A 361 -15.47 -1.50 -0.94
N GLY A 362 -15.52 -2.83 -0.89
CA GLY A 362 -14.34 -3.69 -1.10
C GLY A 362 -13.89 -3.75 -2.57
N HIS A 363 -12.78 -4.44 -2.87
CA HIS A 363 -12.27 -4.51 -4.25
C HIS A 363 -13.02 -5.55 -5.08
N HIS A 364 -13.22 -6.76 -4.57
CA HIS A 364 -14.04 -7.80 -5.21
C HIS A 364 -15.52 -7.85 -4.77
N ASP A 365 -15.95 -6.82 -4.06
CA ASP A 365 -17.28 -6.69 -3.46
C ASP A 365 -18.40 -6.41 -4.51
N HIS A 366 -19.60 -6.12 -4.01
CA HIS A 366 -20.73 -5.69 -4.82
C HIS A 366 -20.36 -4.47 -5.71
N PRO A 367 -20.79 -4.44 -6.99
CA PRO A 367 -20.45 -3.35 -7.92
C PRO A 367 -20.91 -1.97 -7.40
N ARG A 368 -19.94 -1.10 -7.09
CA ARG A 368 -20.05 0.32 -6.68
C ARG A 368 -20.95 0.64 -5.48
N MET A 369 -21.55 -0.37 -4.86
CA MET A 369 -22.48 -0.23 -3.73
C MET A 369 -21.82 -0.69 -2.43
N GLY A 370 -22.21 -0.09 -1.31
CA GLY A 370 -21.64 -0.45 -0.02
C GLY A 370 -22.16 0.41 1.12
N GLU A 371 -21.28 0.79 2.04
CA GLU A 371 -21.62 1.54 3.25
C GLU A 371 -21.57 3.06 3.00
N LEU A 372 -22.47 3.82 3.63
CA LEU A 372 -22.47 5.27 3.56
C LEU A 372 -21.63 5.85 4.70
N VAL A 373 -20.62 6.64 4.38
CA VAL A 373 -19.71 7.21 5.39
C VAL A 373 -19.48 8.69 5.13
N ILE A 374 -19.51 9.48 6.22
CA ILE A 374 -19.14 10.89 6.22
C ILE A 374 -17.66 11.01 6.58
N PHE A 375 -16.92 11.80 5.80
CA PHE A 375 -15.50 12.08 6.00
C PHE A 375 -15.26 13.57 6.19
N ASP A 376 -14.28 13.90 7.04
CA ASP A 376 -13.73 15.23 7.21
C ASP A 376 -12.20 15.17 7.20
N PRO A 377 -11.55 15.42 6.05
CA PRO A 377 -10.10 15.50 5.91
C PRO A 377 -9.44 16.50 6.86
N ALA A 378 -10.19 17.44 7.45
CA ALA A 378 -9.66 18.35 8.47
C ALA A 378 -9.36 17.63 9.81
N ARG A 379 -9.99 16.48 10.08
CA ARG A 379 -9.75 15.66 11.28
C ARG A 379 -8.62 14.65 11.11
N GLY A 380 -8.38 14.23 9.88
CA GLY A 380 -7.37 13.24 9.51
C GLY A 380 -7.60 12.81 8.06
N GLN A 381 -6.54 12.34 7.39
CA GLN A 381 -6.59 11.95 5.97
C GLN A 381 -6.21 10.48 5.74
N ARG A 382 -5.85 9.77 6.82
CA ARG A 382 -5.37 8.39 6.78
C ARG A 382 -6.36 7.50 7.54
N GLU A 383 -6.51 6.28 7.06
CA GLU A 383 -7.34 5.24 7.66
C GLU A 383 -8.71 5.81 8.10
N ALA A 384 -9.12 5.55 9.33
CA ALA A 384 -10.38 6.02 9.90
C ALA A 384 -10.28 7.40 10.60
N ASP A 385 -9.13 8.08 10.60
CA ASP A 385 -8.90 9.28 11.42
C ASP A 385 -9.85 10.44 11.09
N GLY A 386 -10.17 10.60 9.80
CA GLY A 386 -11.15 11.59 9.35
C GLY A 386 -12.55 11.03 9.11
N ALA A 387 -12.81 9.76 9.43
CA ALA A 387 -14.16 9.21 9.36
C ALA A 387 -15.02 9.79 10.48
N VAL A 388 -16.09 10.50 10.12
CA VAL A 388 -17.00 11.15 11.06
C VAL A 388 -18.03 10.17 11.59
N GLN A 389 -18.70 9.46 10.67
CA GLN A 389 -19.73 8.49 11.01
C GLN A 389 -20.02 7.57 9.81
N ARG A 390 -20.13 6.27 10.07
CA ARG A 390 -20.81 5.31 9.19
C ARG A 390 -22.31 5.35 9.46
N ILE A 391 -23.13 5.39 8.42
CA ILE A 391 -24.60 5.40 8.49
C ILE A 391 -25.14 4.06 7.96
N PRO A 392 -25.90 3.29 8.76
CA PRO A 392 -26.21 3.52 10.17
C PRO A 392 -25.02 3.22 11.09
N GLY A 393 -25.00 3.84 12.27
CA GLY A 393 -23.90 3.67 13.23
C GLY A 393 -23.70 4.84 14.18
N ARG A 394 -24.75 5.62 14.50
CA ARG A 394 -24.61 6.82 15.31
C ARG A 394 -23.90 6.55 16.64
N GLY A 395 -22.86 7.33 16.91
CA GLY A 395 -22.09 7.26 18.15
C GLY A 395 -21.13 6.07 18.24
N LYS A 396 -21.02 5.25 17.18
CA LYS A 396 -19.99 4.22 17.06
C LYS A 396 -18.76 4.80 16.36
N LYS A 397 -17.57 4.46 16.86
CA LYS A 397 -16.32 4.72 16.15
C LYS A 397 -16.29 3.88 14.86
N VAL A 398 -15.74 4.46 13.81
CA VAL A 398 -15.48 3.74 12.55
C VAL A 398 -14.13 3.04 12.71
N GLU A 399 -14.12 1.72 12.54
CA GLU A 399 -12.90 0.92 12.66
C GLU A 399 -12.32 0.63 11.26
N PRO A 400 -11.00 0.77 11.05
CA PRO A 400 -10.35 0.55 9.77
C PRO A 400 -10.15 -0.95 9.50
N ILE A 401 -11.21 -1.63 9.09
CA ILE A 401 -11.17 -3.07 8.78
C ILE A 401 -10.55 -3.29 7.40
N ILE A 402 -9.45 -4.02 7.32
CA ILE A 402 -8.78 -4.36 6.05
C ILE A 402 -9.38 -5.67 5.51
N SER A 403 -10.14 -5.61 4.41
CA SER A 403 -10.75 -6.79 3.79
C SER A 403 -11.10 -6.56 2.33
N ASP A 404 -10.83 -7.51 1.43
CA ASP A 404 -11.21 -7.44 0.01
C ASP A 404 -12.75 -7.49 -0.19
N GLY A 405 -13.46 -8.18 0.71
CA GLY A 405 -14.92 -8.22 0.81
C GLY A 405 -15.48 -7.28 1.89
N LEU A 406 -14.87 -6.10 2.08
CA LEU A 406 -15.14 -5.19 3.21
C LEU A 406 -16.63 -5.00 3.53
N THR A 407 -17.48 -4.85 2.51
CA THR A 407 -18.90 -4.61 2.72
C THR A 407 -19.76 -5.79 2.34
N GLU A 408 -19.27 -6.94 1.89
CA GLU A 408 -20.09 -7.99 1.25
C GLU A 408 -21.35 -8.35 2.06
N ASP A 409 -21.18 -8.54 3.37
CA ASP A 409 -22.25 -8.87 4.33
C ASP A 409 -22.89 -7.64 5.02
N SER A 410 -22.41 -6.43 4.74
CA SER A 410 -22.92 -5.19 5.34
C SER A 410 -24.24 -4.74 4.69
N TRP A 411 -25.25 -4.49 5.53
CA TRP A 411 -26.55 -3.97 5.13
C TRP A 411 -26.96 -2.80 6.04
N PRO A 412 -27.66 -1.79 5.51
CA PRO A 412 -28.16 -1.65 4.13
C PRO A 412 -27.07 -1.29 3.09
N LYS A 413 -27.40 -1.42 1.79
CA LYS A 413 -26.54 -0.97 0.69
C LYS A 413 -26.94 0.40 0.18
N PHE A 414 -25.96 1.26 -0.05
CA PHE A 414 -26.14 2.62 -0.55
C PHE A 414 -25.46 2.85 -1.90
N LEU A 415 -26.06 3.76 -2.67
CA LEU A 415 -25.58 4.32 -3.92
C LEU A 415 -25.99 5.79 -4.02
N HIS A 416 -25.21 6.56 -4.78
CA HIS A 416 -25.53 7.93 -5.23
C HIS A 416 -26.04 8.86 -4.11
N PRO A 417 -25.25 9.11 -3.05
CA PRO A 417 -25.65 10.02 -2.00
C PRO A 417 -25.72 11.46 -2.52
N TYR A 418 -26.80 12.17 -2.20
CA TYR A 418 -26.97 13.59 -2.42
C TYR A 418 -27.22 14.30 -1.08
N PRO A 419 -26.23 15.02 -0.55
CA PRO A 419 -26.36 15.70 0.74
C PRO A 419 -27.27 16.93 0.66
N LEU A 420 -28.30 16.98 1.50
CA LEU A 420 -29.14 18.17 1.70
C LEU A 420 -28.57 19.08 2.80
N SER A 421 -27.85 18.49 3.75
CA SER A 421 -27.08 19.14 4.83
C SER A 421 -26.04 18.17 5.37
N GLU A 422 -25.30 18.51 6.43
CA GLU A 422 -24.41 17.56 7.11
C GLU A 422 -25.13 16.41 7.83
N LYS A 423 -26.47 16.48 7.95
CA LYS A 423 -27.27 15.53 8.72
C LYS A 423 -28.24 14.70 7.89
N TYR A 424 -28.65 15.17 6.71
CA TYR A 424 -29.73 14.60 5.92
C TYR A 424 -29.30 14.41 4.46
N PHE A 425 -29.53 13.22 3.92
CA PHE A 425 -29.06 12.79 2.60
C PHE A 425 -30.18 12.09 1.84
N LEU A 426 -30.31 12.38 0.54
CA LEU A 426 -31.05 11.53 -0.38
C LEU A 426 -30.11 10.45 -0.89
N VAL A 427 -30.57 9.21 -0.96
CA VAL A 427 -29.75 8.08 -1.41
C VAL A 427 -30.60 7.11 -2.23
N SER A 428 -29.95 6.42 -3.14
CA SER A 428 -30.43 5.13 -3.59
C SER A 428 -30.05 4.08 -2.55
N CYS A 429 -31.03 3.35 -2.04
CA CYS A 429 -30.80 2.41 -0.96
C CYS A 429 -31.55 1.09 -1.23
N LYS A 430 -30.87 0.00 -0.89
CA LYS A 430 -31.44 -1.34 -0.79
C LYS A 430 -31.31 -1.81 0.67
N PRO A 431 -32.40 -1.73 1.47
CA PRO A 431 -32.33 -1.98 2.91
C PRO A 431 -31.92 -3.40 3.33
N SER A 432 -32.26 -4.40 2.52
CA SER A 432 -31.97 -5.82 2.75
C SER A 432 -31.76 -6.54 1.41
N PRO A 433 -31.22 -7.77 1.39
CA PRO A 433 -31.05 -8.54 0.15
C PRO A 433 -32.34 -8.69 -0.68
N GLU A 434 -33.49 -8.80 -0.03
CA GLU A 434 -34.81 -9.01 -0.63
C GLU A 434 -35.52 -7.70 -1.02
N SER A 435 -35.01 -6.56 -0.54
CA SER A 435 -35.63 -5.26 -0.79
C SER A 435 -35.41 -4.78 -2.23
N LEU A 436 -36.30 -3.93 -2.72
CA LEU A 436 -36.09 -3.22 -3.99
C LEU A 436 -35.09 -2.08 -3.80
N TRP A 437 -34.40 -1.71 -4.88
CA TRP A 437 -33.68 -0.44 -4.94
C TRP A 437 -34.69 0.71 -5.03
N GLY A 438 -34.65 1.60 -4.05
CA GLY A 438 -35.52 2.78 -4.00
C GLY A 438 -34.77 4.03 -3.57
N ILE A 439 -35.47 5.15 -3.63
CA ILE A 439 -34.99 6.43 -3.12
C ILE A 439 -35.43 6.59 -1.66
N TYR A 440 -34.48 6.92 -0.79
CA TYR A 440 -34.68 7.12 0.63
C TYR A 440 -34.10 8.46 1.08
N LEU A 441 -34.77 9.08 2.06
CA LEU A 441 -34.16 10.09 2.91
C LEU A 441 -33.49 9.38 4.10
N VAL A 442 -32.20 9.58 4.29
CA VAL A 442 -31.43 9.01 5.40
C VAL A 442 -30.73 10.10 6.20
N ASP A 443 -30.48 9.83 7.47
CA ASP A 443 -29.86 10.81 8.35
C ASP A 443 -28.81 10.22 9.30
N VAL A 444 -28.05 11.11 9.95
CA VAL A 444 -27.05 10.76 10.96
C VAL A 444 -27.65 10.17 12.24
N PHE A 445 -28.98 10.16 12.37
CA PHE A 445 -29.71 9.57 13.48
C PHE A 445 -30.13 8.13 13.22
N ASP A 446 -29.70 7.55 12.09
CA ASP A 446 -29.97 6.20 11.61
C ASP A 446 -31.40 5.99 11.08
N ASN A 447 -32.17 7.07 10.83
CA ASN A 447 -33.45 6.96 10.14
C ASN A 447 -33.25 6.64 8.65
N ARG A 448 -34.22 5.89 8.09
CA ARG A 448 -34.31 5.61 6.65
C ARG A 448 -35.76 5.67 6.20
N THR A 449 -36.13 6.77 5.58
CA THR A 449 -37.52 7.04 5.16
C THR A 449 -37.65 6.81 3.66
N LEU A 450 -38.44 5.80 3.28
CA LEU A 450 -38.73 5.51 1.88
C LEU A 450 -39.50 6.67 1.22
N ILE A 451 -38.92 7.22 0.16
CA ILE A 451 -39.57 8.20 -0.72
C ILE A 451 -40.25 7.48 -1.87
N LYS A 452 -39.54 6.61 -2.61
CA LYS A 452 -40.13 5.89 -3.76
C LYS A 452 -39.40 4.60 -4.05
N GLN A 453 -40.15 3.56 -4.42
CA GLN A 453 -39.65 2.33 -5.03
C GLN A 453 -40.67 1.83 -6.06
N LEU A 454 -40.23 1.04 -7.03
CA LEU A 454 -41.09 0.55 -8.10
C LEU A 454 -40.76 -0.91 -8.44
N PRO A 455 -41.71 -1.86 -8.34
CA PRO A 455 -41.46 -3.25 -8.72
C PRO A 455 -40.98 -3.37 -10.17
N GLY A 456 -39.97 -4.22 -10.39
CA GLY A 456 -39.35 -4.41 -11.71
C GLY A 456 -38.32 -3.35 -12.10
N TYR A 457 -38.11 -2.33 -11.26
CA TYR A 457 -37.17 -1.24 -11.51
C TYR A 457 -36.26 -0.97 -10.30
N ALA A 458 -35.09 -0.42 -10.57
CA ALA A 458 -34.20 0.22 -9.61
C ALA A 458 -34.23 1.74 -9.83
N LEU A 459 -34.27 2.51 -8.75
CA LEU A 459 -34.25 3.97 -8.80
C LEU A 459 -32.90 4.49 -8.32
N PHE A 460 -32.22 5.21 -9.21
CA PHE A 460 -30.84 5.69 -9.06
C PHE A 460 -30.73 7.21 -9.15
N GLU A 461 -29.61 7.73 -8.66
CA GLU A 461 -29.15 9.12 -8.83
C GLU A 461 -30.20 10.19 -8.44
N PRO A 462 -30.66 10.23 -7.17
CA PRO A 462 -31.62 11.23 -6.74
C PRO A 462 -30.98 12.63 -6.70
N VAL A 463 -31.47 13.55 -7.52
CA VAL A 463 -31.01 14.93 -7.60
C VAL A 463 -32.19 15.90 -7.42
N PRO A 464 -32.21 16.76 -6.39
CA PRO A 464 -33.20 17.84 -6.26
C PRO A 464 -33.22 18.73 -7.52
N LEU A 465 -34.37 18.85 -8.18
CA LEU A 465 -34.52 19.74 -9.33
C LEU A 465 -34.77 21.17 -8.85
N ARG A 466 -33.70 21.85 -8.46
CA ARG A 466 -33.70 23.25 -8.02
C ARG A 466 -32.37 23.93 -8.34
N LYS A 467 -32.38 25.26 -8.43
CA LYS A 467 -31.15 26.05 -8.52
C LYS A 467 -30.25 25.79 -7.31
N THR A 468 -28.96 25.67 -7.55
CA THR A 468 -27.95 25.50 -6.50
C THR A 468 -26.93 26.63 -6.54
N ASN A 469 -26.18 26.81 -5.45
CA ASN A 469 -25.10 27.78 -5.43
C ASN A 469 -24.00 27.32 -6.39
N ARG A 470 -23.69 28.16 -7.38
CA ARG A 470 -22.52 27.98 -8.24
C ARG A 470 -21.26 28.18 -7.37
N PRO A 471 -20.35 27.19 -7.27
CA PRO A 471 -19.09 27.36 -6.55
C PRO A 471 -18.25 28.50 -7.14
N PRO A 472 -17.27 29.06 -6.40
CA PRO A 472 -16.37 30.07 -6.95
C PRO A 472 -15.62 29.56 -8.19
N VAL A 473 -15.48 30.42 -9.20
CA VAL A 473 -14.61 30.14 -10.35
C VAL A 473 -13.16 30.32 -9.92
N ILE A 474 -12.35 29.26 -10.04
CA ILE A 474 -10.89 29.34 -9.85
C ILE A 474 -10.28 29.72 -11.19
N ALA A 475 -9.46 30.79 -11.20
CA ALA A 475 -8.76 31.23 -12.41
C ALA A 475 -7.77 30.14 -12.88
N GLU A 476 -7.69 29.94 -14.20
CA GLU A 476 -6.71 29.05 -14.80
C GLU A 476 -5.29 29.54 -14.48
N LYS A 477 -4.44 28.62 -14.01
CA LYS A 477 -3.04 28.83 -13.66
C LYS A 477 -2.09 28.30 -14.73
N ILE A 478 -2.59 27.52 -15.68
CA ILE A 478 -1.78 27.01 -16.80
C ILE A 478 -1.25 28.17 -17.66
N LYS A 479 -0.10 27.94 -18.28
CA LYS A 479 0.47 28.81 -19.33
C LYS A 479 0.44 28.02 -20.65
N PRO A 480 -0.57 28.22 -21.51
CA PRO A 480 -0.69 27.50 -22.77
C PRO A 480 0.59 27.58 -23.60
N GLY A 481 0.97 26.46 -24.22
CA GLY A 481 2.20 26.32 -25.02
C GLY A 481 3.47 26.02 -24.22
N SER A 482 3.48 26.18 -22.89
CA SER A 482 4.60 25.73 -22.06
C SER A 482 4.76 24.20 -22.14
N GLN A 483 5.99 23.73 -22.31
CA GLN A 483 6.32 22.30 -22.29
C GLN A 483 6.77 21.81 -20.91
N ASN A 484 6.94 22.74 -19.96
CA ASN A 484 7.50 22.47 -18.65
C ASN A 484 6.60 22.99 -17.53
N GLY A 485 6.67 22.33 -16.39
CA GLY A 485 6.30 22.85 -15.08
C GLY A 485 7.53 23.18 -14.25
N GLU A 486 7.29 23.85 -13.13
CA GLU A 486 8.28 24.27 -12.15
C GLU A 486 8.01 23.55 -10.84
N VAL A 487 9.05 23.04 -10.17
CA VAL A 487 8.93 22.38 -8.86
C VAL A 487 9.76 23.14 -7.85
N TYR A 488 9.15 23.42 -6.69
CA TYR A 488 9.81 24.00 -5.54
C TYR A 488 9.55 23.17 -4.28
N ILE A 489 10.62 22.77 -3.61
CA ILE A 489 10.56 22.07 -2.32
C ILE A 489 11.23 22.96 -1.28
N SER A 490 10.47 23.34 -0.26
CA SER A 490 10.98 24.27 0.77
C SER A 490 12.00 23.61 1.70
N ASP A 491 11.78 22.34 2.02
CA ASP A 491 12.56 21.57 2.97
C ASP A 491 12.20 20.10 2.89
N ILE A 492 12.99 19.32 2.15
CA ILE A 492 12.73 17.91 1.89
C ILE A 492 12.53 17.08 3.18
N TYR A 493 13.16 17.51 4.29
CA TYR A 493 13.11 16.86 5.60
C TYR A 493 11.87 17.20 6.45
N ALA A 494 10.99 18.08 6.00
CA ALA A 494 9.84 18.52 6.79
C ALA A 494 8.67 17.53 6.81
N GLY A 495 8.65 16.55 5.89
CA GLY A 495 7.61 15.54 5.79
C GLY A 495 8.04 14.18 6.38
N ASP A 496 7.06 13.32 6.61
CA ASP A 496 7.25 12.04 7.31
C ASP A 496 8.17 11.08 6.53
N GLY A 497 8.27 11.24 5.21
CA GLY A 497 9.05 10.35 4.33
C GLY A 497 10.57 10.39 4.52
N LEU A 498 11.12 11.35 5.26
CA LEU A 498 12.55 11.41 5.62
C LEU A 498 12.75 11.57 7.14
N GLN A 499 11.75 11.21 7.95
CA GLN A 499 11.84 11.30 9.40
C GLN A 499 13.01 10.44 9.92
N GLY A 500 13.86 11.04 10.76
CA GLY A 500 15.05 10.37 11.31
C GLY A 500 16.30 10.43 10.43
N ILE A 501 16.19 10.82 9.15
CA ILE A 501 17.36 11.03 8.29
C ILE A 501 18.05 12.34 8.67
N PRO A 502 19.38 12.34 8.93
CA PRO A 502 20.10 13.57 9.21
C PRO A 502 20.02 14.59 8.07
N ARG A 503 19.95 15.86 8.46
CA ARG A 503 19.97 16.97 7.51
C ARG A 503 21.30 17.01 6.75
N GLY A 504 21.21 17.26 5.46
CA GLY A 504 22.36 17.31 4.56
C GLY A 504 22.77 15.94 3.99
N THR A 505 22.16 14.83 4.43
CA THR A 505 22.38 13.51 3.81
C THR A 505 21.92 13.49 2.35
N VAL A 506 20.76 14.08 2.03
CA VAL A 506 20.24 14.16 0.67
C VAL A 506 21.09 15.12 -0.16
N LYS A 507 21.63 14.65 -1.28
CA LYS A 507 22.44 15.45 -2.22
C LYS A 507 21.71 15.76 -3.51
N ALA A 508 20.87 14.86 -3.96
CA ALA A 508 20.12 15.00 -5.20
C ALA A 508 18.74 14.33 -5.11
N LEU A 509 17.89 14.62 -6.09
CA LEU A 509 16.67 13.87 -6.36
C LEU A 509 16.82 13.15 -7.69
N ARG A 510 16.58 11.84 -7.74
CA ARG A 510 16.35 11.10 -8.99
C ARG A 510 14.91 11.34 -9.44
N LEU A 511 14.74 11.71 -10.70
CA LEU A 511 13.44 11.89 -11.35
C LEU A 511 13.26 10.78 -12.37
N PHE A 512 12.13 10.08 -12.29
CA PHE A 512 11.73 9.12 -13.31
C PHE A 512 10.22 9.21 -13.58
N SER A 513 9.85 8.86 -14.80
CA SER A 513 8.46 8.70 -15.24
C SER A 513 8.14 7.23 -15.45
N TYR A 514 6.93 6.95 -15.90
CA TYR A 514 6.42 5.61 -16.13
C TYR A 514 6.03 5.40 -17.59
N HIS A 515 6.11 4.14 -18.01
CA HIS A 515 5.50 3.67 -19.25
C HIS A 515 4.45 2.62 -18.93
N TYR A 516 3.21 3.06 -18.83
CA TYR A 516 2.06 2.23 -18.49
C TYR A 516 1.64 1.29 -19.63
N ALA A 517 1.05 0.15 -19.26
CA ALA A 517 0.58 -0.88 -20.18
C ALA A 517 -0.45 -0.36 -21.18
N TYR A 518 -0.41 -0.87 -22.41
CA TYR A 518 -1.46 -0.63 -23.40
C TYR A 518 -2.73 -1.44 -23.09
N GLN A 519 -3.84 -1.12 -23.74
CA GLN A 519 -5.07 -1.92 -23.64
C GLN A 519 -4.79 -3.36 -24.13
N ASN A 520 -5.33 -4.33 -23.41
CA ASN A 520 -5.11 -5.77 -23.61
C ASN A 520 -3.63 -6.22 -23.49
N MET A 521 -2.79 -5.43 -22.82
CA MET A 521 -1.42 -5.77 -22.43
C MET A 521 -1.26 -5.64 -20.90
N GLY A 522 -0.20 -6.20 -20.34
CA GLY A 522 0.06 -6.21 -18.90
C GLY A 522 -0.06 -7.59 -18.27
N GLY A 523 0.07 -7.63 -16.95
CA GLY A 523 -0.16 -8.81 -16.14
C GLY A 523 0.38 -8.64 -14.72
N LEU A 524 0.08 -9.62 -13.87
CA LEU A 524 0.33 -9.57 -12.42
C LEU A 524 1.81 -9.75 -12.06
N LEU A 525 2.32 -10.99 -12.17
CA LEU A 525 3.68 -11.34 -11.79
C LEU A 525 4.54 -11.71 -13.00
N GLY A 526 5.80 -11.30 -12.98
CA GLY A 526 6.78 -11.76 -13.96
C GLY A 526 6.63 -11.15 -15.35
N VAL A 527 5.96 -9.99 -15.47
CA VAL A 527 5.77 -9.29 -16.75
C VAL A 527 6.80 -8.19 -16.96
N VAL A 528 6.94 -7.25 -16.01
CA VAL A 528 8.01 -6.22 -16.07
C VAL A 528 9.27 -6.68 -15.34
N GLY A 529 9.10 -7.36 -14.21
CA GLY A 529 10.16 -7.98 -13.41
C GLY A 529 9.60 -9.12 -12.53
N MET A 530 10.48 -9.78 -11.77
CA MET A 530 10.10 -10.86 -10.86
C MET A 530 9.34 -10.34 -9.64
N ASP A 531 8.05 -10.68 -9.53
CA ASP A 531 7.15 -10.33 -8.42
C ASP A 531 7.04 -8.80 -8.16
N GLY A 532 7.18 -8.02 -9.23
CA GLY A 532 7.22 -6.57 -9.29
C GLY A 532 8.36 -6.07 -10.20
N PRO A 533 8.38 -4.80 -10.62
CA PRO A 533 7.35 -3.78 -10.41
C PRO A 533 6.13 -4.00 -11.33
N TRP A 534 5.07 -3.21 -11.13
CA TRP A 534 3.90 -3.18 -12.03
C TRP A 534 4.17 -2.51 -13.38
N ASP A 535 5.13 -1.57 -13.41
CA ASP A 535 5.33 -0.64 -14.52
C ASP A 535 6.78 -0.53 -14.96
N VAL A 536 6.94 -0.26 -16.25
CA VAL A 536 8.24 0.11 -16.82
C VAL A 536 8.61 1.52 -16.34
N LYS A 537 9.79 1.65 -15.74
CA LYS A 537 10.33 2.91 -15.20
C LYS A 537 11.20 3.60 -16.24
N ARG A 538 11.03 4.92 -16.45
CA ARG A 538 11.79 5.74 -17.41
C ARG A 538 12.58 6.83 -16.69
N ILE A 539 13.90 6.69 -16.60
CA ILE A 539 14.72 7.68 -15.89
C ILE A 539 14.79 8.97 -16.70
N ILE A 540 14.45 10.09 -16.07
CA ILE A 540 14.59 11.43 -16.65
C ILE A 540 15.98 11.97 -16.34
N GLY A 541 16.41 11.88 -15.08
CA GLY A 541 17.72 12.35 -14.64
C GLY A 541 17.75 12.72 -13.16
N THR A 542 18.69 13.57 -12.78
CA THR A 542 18.84 14.06 -11.40
C THR A 542 18.80 15.59 -11.32
N VAL A 543 18.45 16.10 -10.14
CA VAL A 543 18.51 17.53 -9.79
C VAL A 543 19.11 17.70 -8.40
N PRO A 544 19.83 18.80 -8.12
CA PRO A 544 20.49 18.99 -6.83
C PRO A 544 19.52 19.35 -5.71
N VAL A 545 19.88 18.98 -4.48
CA VAL A 545 19.26 19.44 -3.23
C VAL A 545 20.28 20.27 -2.46
N TYR A 546 19.87 21.46 -1.99
CA TYR A 546 20.76 22.35 -1.23
C TYR A 546 20.92 21.89 0.22
N GLU A 547 21.97 22.35 0.89
CA GLU A 547 22.32 21.95 2.27
C GLU A 547 21.21 22.23 3.30
N ASP A 548 20.36 23.24 3.06
CA ASP A 548 19.22 23.57 3.92
C ASP A 548 18.00 22.64 3.70
N GLY A 549 18.11 21.68 2.77
CA GLY A 549 17.07 20.74 2.36
C GLY A 549 16.14 21.27 1.26
N SER A 550 16.35 22.49 0.77
CA SER A 550 15.51 23.05 -0.30
C SER A 550 15.92 22.57 -1.68
N ALA A 551 14.98 22.54 -2.63
CA ALA A 551 15.25 22.20 -4.03
C ALA A 551 14.33 23.00 -4.96
N LYS A 552 14.81 23.32 -6.16
CA LYS A 552 14.06 24.08 -7.17
C LYS A 552 14.51 23.72 -8.57
N PHE A 553 13.61 23.17 -9.39
CA PHE A 553 13.95 22.61 -10.70
C PHE A 553 12.77 22.63 -11.68
N VAL A 554 13.07 22.48 -12.97
CA VAL A 554 12.06 22.31 -14.02
C VAL A 554 11.76 20.84 -14.28
N VAL A 555 10.52 20.55 -14.67
CA VAL A 555 10.06 19.22 -15.04
C VAL A 555 9.25 19.27 -16.33
N PRO A 556 9.20 18.19 -17.15
CA PRO A 556 8.27 18.14 -18.27
C PRO A 556 6.83 18.23 -17.75
N ALA A 557 6.02 19.08 -18.39
CA ALA A 557 4.60 19.16 -18.09
C ALA A 557 3.88 17.85 -18.50
N ASN A 558 2.65 17.64 -18.05
CA ASN A 558 1.77 16.55 -18.50
C ASN A 558 2.44 15.16 -18.48
N THR A 559 3.36 14.97 -17.54
CA THR A 559 4.18 13.78 -17.39
C THR A 559 4.15 13.35 -15.92
N PRO A 560 3.77 12.10 -15.62
CA PRO A 560 3.90 11.53 -14.28
C PRO A 560 5.35 11.49 -13.85
N ILE A 561 5.68 12.03 -12.68
CA ILE A 561 7.04 12.09 -12.16
C ILE A 561 7.08 11.59 -10.72
N SER A 562 7.97 10.64 -10.48
CA SER A 562 8.35 10.16 -9.16
C SER A 562 9.70 10.72 -8.76
N LEU A 563 9.90 10.84 -7.44
CA LEU A 563 11.11 11.37 -6.82
C LEU A 563 11.75 10.34 -5.89
N GLN A 564 13.07 10.21 -5.95
CA GLN A 564 13.87 9.48 -4.95
C GLN A 564 14.95 10.41 -4.37
N PRO A 565 14.91 10.74 -3.07
CA PRO A 565 16.00 11.45 -2.42
C PRO A 565 17.24 10.56 -2.37
N LEU A 566 18.35 11.04 -2.96
CA LEU A 566 19.60 10.30 -3.06
C LEU A 566 20.62 10.82 -2.05
N ASP A 567 21.37 9.92 -1.45
CA ASP A 567 22.57 10.25 -0.69
C ASP A 567 23.77 10.63 -1.59
N ALA A 568 24.97 10.75 -1.01
CA ALA A 568 26.18 11.09 -1.74
C ALA A 568 26.70 9.96 -2.66
N GLU A 569 26.23 8.73 -2.46
CA GLU A 569 26.61 7.55 -3.24
C GLU A 569 25.54 7.21 -4.31
N GLY A 570 24.47 8.02 -4.41
CA GLY A 570 23.40 7.83 -5.38
C GLY A 570 22.33 6.82 -4.95
N LYS A 571 22.31 6.40 -3.68
CA LYS A 571 21.34 5.43 -3.15
C LYS A 571 20.08 6.12 -2.69
N ALA A 572 18.91 5.57 -3.03
CA ALA A 572 17.63 6.14 -2.64
C ALA A 572 17.36 5.92 -1.14
N LEU A 573 17.21 7.02 -0.40
CA LEU A 573 16.87 7.02 1.04
C LEU A 573 15.37 6.80 1.29
N GLN A 574 14.54 7.10 0.30
CA GLN A 574 13.10 6.89 0.34
C GLN A 574 12.55 6.66 -1.07
N LEU A 575 11.51 5.84 -1.18
CA LEU A 575 10.88 5.49 -2.45
C LEU A 575 9.51 6.18 -2.54
N MET A 576 9.33 7.11 -3.49
CA MET A 576 8.01 7.61 -3.82
C MET A 576 7.24 6.55 -4.61
N ARG A 577 6.32 5.86 -3.95
CA ARG A 577 5.43 4.84 -4.52
C ARG A 577 4.08 5.44 -4.98
N SER A 578 4.19 6.56 -5.69
CA SER A 578 3.12 7.32 -6.36
C SER A 578 3.82 8.30 -7.33
N TRP A 579 3.12 9.29 -7.88
CA TRP A 579 3.69 10.31 -8.76
C TRP A 579 2.98 11.66 -8.63
N MET A 580 3.66 12.73 -9.01
CA MET A 580 3.08 14.04 -9.26
C MET A 580 3.04 14.33 -10.76
N THR A 581 2.14 15.22 -11.18
CA THR A 581 2.08 15.71 -12.56
C THR A 581 1.96 17.22 -12.53
N ALA A 582 2.90 17.93 -13.15
CA ALA A 582 2.80 19.37 -13.34
C ALA A 582 2.09 19.67 -14.66
N MET A 583 1.13 20.59 -14.66
CA MET A 583 0.52 21.11 -15.88
C MET A 583 1.43 22.15 -16.57
N PRO A 584 1.15 22.52 -17.85
CA PRO A 584 1.93 23.52 -18.58
C PRO A 584 2.09 24.83 -17.80
N GLY A 585 3.33 25.15 -17.42
CA GLY A 585 3.70 26.39 -16.73
C GLY A 585 3.27 26.48 -15.27
N GLU A 586 2.77 25.39 -14.69
CA GLU A 586 2.42 25.29 -13.28
C GLU A 586 3.67 25.37 -12.40
N ALA A 587 3.55 26.06 -11.27
CA ALA A 587 4.53 25.99 -10.18
C ALA A 587 4.00 25.07 -9.08
N VAL A 588 4.49 23.83 -9.07
CA VAL A 588 4.21 22.83 -8.05
C VAL A 588 5.08 23.12 -6.83
N SER A 589 4.46 23.27 -5.66
CA SER A 589 5.17 23.54 -4.40
C SER A 589 4.87 22.49 -3.35
N CYS A 590 5.93 21.90 -2.78
CA CYS A 590 5.86 20.97 -1.66
C CYS A 590 6.62 21.53 -0.45
N ILE A 591 6.16 21.20 0.75
CA ILE A 591 6.88 21.58 1.97
C ILE A 591 8.08 20.63 2.14
N GLY A 592 7.84 19.31 2.14
CA GLY A 592 8.85 18.27 2.25
C GLY A 592 8.42 16.95 1.60
N CYS A 593 9.08 15.84 1.91
CA CYS A 593 8.67 14.53 1.39
C CYS A 593 7.47 13.98 2.16
N HIS A 594 6.30 13.97 1.51
CA HIS A 594 5.08 13.34 2.03
C HIS A 594 4.46 14.04 3.27
N GLN A 595 4.54 15.37 3.33
CA GLN A 595 3.89 16.16 4.38
C GLN A 595 2.35 16.07 4.31
N SER A 596 1.70 16.24 5.47
CA SER A 596 0.27 16.56 5.51
C SER A 596 0.00 17.94 4.91
N GLU A 597 -1.06 18.07 4.12
CA GLU A 597 -1.51 19.36 3.57
C GLU A 597 -1.92 20.37 4.64
N GLN A 598 -2.26 19.89 5.83
CA GLN A 598 -2.64 20.75 6.96
C GLN A 598 -1.42 21.46 7.58
N LYS A 599 -0.19 20.98 7.31
CA LYS A 599 1.02 21.65 7.79
C LYS A 599 1.27 22.90 6.94
N ALA A 600 1.39 24.05 7.58
CA ALA A 600 1.85 25.26 6.92
C ALA A 600 3.38 25.22 6.69
N PRO A 601 3.90 25.77 5.58
CA PRO A 601 5.34 25.89 5.39
C PRO A 601 5.92 26.83 6.45
N ARG A 602 7.13 26.52 6.93
CA ARG A 602 7.85 27.44 7.82
C ARG A 602 8.27 28.67 7.00
N PRO A 603 7.90 29.90 7.42
CA PRO A 603 8.32 31.10 6.71
C PRO A 603 9.84 31.31 6.92
N ARG A 604 10.63 30.92 5.93
CA ARG A 604 12.08 31.14 5.87
C ARG A 604 12.52 31.39 4.43
N MET A 605 13.58 32.18 4.26
CA MET A 605 14.24 32.32 2.96
C MET A 605 15.15 31.11 2.74
N THR A 606 14.87 30.32 1.71
CA THR A 606 15.64 29.10 1.43
C THR A 606 16.78 29.39 0.46
N LEU A 607 17.81 28.54 0.47
CA LEU A 607 18.91 28.63 -0.49
C LEU A 607 18.37 28.54 -1.93
N ALA A 608 17.45 27.61 -2.19
CA ALA A 608 16.84 27.42 -3.51
C ALA A 608 16.13 28.67 -4.05
N GLN A 609 15.52 29.50 -3.21
CA GLN A 609 14.85 30.73 -3.65
C GLN A 609 15.79 31.72 -4.34
N SER A 610 17.03 31.81 -3.85
CA SER A 610 18.06 32.69 -4.41
C SER A 610 18.74 32.14 -5.68
N LYS A 611 18.43 30.89 -6.05
CA LYS A 611 19.09 30.18 -7.14
C LYS A 611 18.21 30.12 -8.39
N PRO A 612 18.81 30.05 -9.60
CA PRO A 612 18.07 29.78 -10.82
C PRO A 612 17.41 28.40 -10.75
N MET A 613 16.40 28.18 -11.59
CA MET A 613 15.81 26.85 -11.76
C MET A 613 16.88 25.86 -12.22
N ALA A 614 17.09 24.79 -11.44
CA ALA A 614 17.98 23.72 -11.87
C ALA A 614 17.37 22.99 -13.08
N LYS A 615 18.23 22.67 -14.05
CA LYS A 615 17.89 21.77 -15.15
C LYS A 615 18.13 20.34 -14.71
N ILE A 616 17.38 19.41 -15.30
CA ILE A 616 17.58 17.99 -15.07
C ILE A 616 18.87 17.56 -15.77
N GLU A 617 19.78 16.96 -15.01
CA GLU A 617 20.99 16.31 -15.53
C GLU A 617 20.62 14.90 -16.02
N PRO A 618 20.72 14.60 -17.33
CA PRO A 618 20.30 13.30 -17.86
C PRO A 618 21.14 12.14 -17.32
N TRP A 619 20.49 11.01 -17.07
CA TRP A 619 21.15 9.79 -16.60
C TRP A 619 21.69 8.96 -17.77
N TYR A 620 23.00 9.03 -18.01
CA TYR A 620 23.74 8.35 -19.09
C TYR A 620 23.01 8.35 -20.44
N GLY A 621 22.56 9.52 -20.90
CA GLY A 621 21.89 9.71 -22.18
C GLY A 621 20.44 10.18 -22.08
N PRO A 622 19.65 10.10 -23.18
CA PRO A 622 18.27 10.57 -23.21
C PRO A 622 17.33 9.66 -22.38
N THR A 623 16.20 10.24 -21.98
CA THR A 623 15.11 9.55 -21.24
C THR A 623 14.61 8.33 -22.00
N ARG A 624 14.65 7.18 -21.33
CA ARG A 624 14.27 5.87 -21.88
C ARG A 624 13.86 4.94 -20.75
N GLY A 625 13.17 3.85 -21.09
CA GLY A 625 12.85 2.85 -20.08
C GLY A 625 14.07 2.05 -19.64
N PHE A 626 14.17 1.81 -18.34
CA PHE A 626 15.26 1.10 -17.70
C PHE A 626 15.17 -0.40 -18.03
N SER A 627 16.16 -0.92 -18.74
CA SER A 627 16.21 -2.32 -19.14
C SER A 627 17.38 -3.01 -18.48
N TYR A 628 17.14 -4.11 -17.79
CA TYR A 628 18.22 -4.92 -17.20
C TYR A 628 19.21 -5.35 -18.27
N ALA A 629 18.72 -5.81 -19.43
CA ALA A 629 19.58 -6.29 -20.51
C ALA A 629 20.50 -5.19 -21.10
N ARG A 630 20.08 -3.93 -21.08
CA ARG A 630 20.87 -2.80 -21.62
C ARG A 630 21.71 -2.09 -20.57
N GLU A 631 21.23 -2.01 -19.33
CA GLU A 631 21.80 -1.13 -18.31
C GLU A 631 22.54 -1.90 -17.21
N VAL A 632 22.21 -3.18 -16.96
CA VAL A 632 22.77 -3.98 -15.85
C VAL A 632 23.55 -5.19 -16.35
N GLN A 633 23.02 -5.93 -17.33
CA GLN A 633 23.70 -7.10 -17.88
C GLN A 633 25.12 -6.80 -18.38
N PRO A 634 25.44 -5.64 -19.00
CA PRO A 634 26.83 -5.30 -19.34
C PRO A 634 27.77 -5.26 -18.13
N VAL A 635 27.31 -4.69 -17.01
CA VAL A 635 28.05 -4.69 -15.74
C VAL A 635 28.29 -6.12 -15.24
N ILE A 636 27.26 -6.96 -15.31
CA ILE A 636 27.34 -8.36 -14.89
C ILE A 636 28.22 -9.19 -15.82
N ASP A 637 28.18 -8.93 -17.13
CA ASP A 637 29.02 -9.60 -18.13
C ASP A 637 30.49 -9.30 -17.89
N GLU A 638 30.84 -8.04 -17.57
CA GLU A 638 32.20 -7.61 -17.28
C GLU A 638 32.73 -8.23 -15.99
N HIS A 639 31.98 -8.09 -14.89
CA HIS A 639 32.52 -8.30 -13.55
C HIS A 639 32.15 -9.64 -12.91
N CYS A 640 31.12 -10.33 -13.40
CA CYS A 640 30.55 -11.50 -12.72
C CYS A 640 30.55 -12.76 -13.59
N VAL A 641 30.23 -12.65 -14.88
CA VAL A 641 30.05 -13.82 -15.77
C VAL A 641 31.34 -14.64 -15.93
N GLY A 642 32.51 -14.04 -15.78
CA GLY A 642 33.79 -14.76 -15.83
C GLY A 642 33.80 -15.99 -14.90
N CYS A 643 33.35 -15.79 -13.66
CA CYS A 643 33.16 -16.87 -12.68
C CYS A 643 31.79 -17.54 -12.83
N HIS A 644 30.72 -16.75 -13.00
CA HIS A 644 29.32 -17.19 -13.02
C HIS A 644 28.78 -17.53 -14.43
N ASN A 645 29.44 -18.43 -15.14
CA ASN A 645 29.12 -18.78 -16.54
C ASN A 645 28.27 -20.06 -16.70
N GLY A 646 27.71 -20.58 -15.62
CA GLY A 646 26.89 -21.81 -15.61
C GLY A 646 27.68 -23.13 -15.72
N LYS A 647 29.02 -23.09 -15.75
CA LYS A 647 29.84 -24.30 -15.65
C LYS A 647 30.01 -24.72 -14.18
N PRO A 648 30.04 -26.02 -13.88
CA PRO A 648 30.39 -26.51 -12.55
C PRO A 648 31.77 -26.01 -12.12
N GLN A 649 31.93 -25.71 -10.83
CA GLN A 649 33.22 -25.37 -10.25
C GLN A 649 34.14 -26.60 -10.17
N LYS A 650 35.43 -26.36 -9.93
CA LYS A 650 36.45 -27.42 -9.84
C LYS A 650 36.16 -28.45 -8.74
N ASP A 651 35.44 -28.05 -7.69
CA ASP A 651 35.01 -28.90 -6.58
C ASP A 651 33.65 -29.59 -6.83
N GLY A 652 33.08 -29.43 -8.02
CA GLY A 652 31.78 -29.97 -8.41
C GLY A 652 30.58 -29.15 -7.90
N SER A 653 30.80 -28.05 -7.18
CA SER A 653 29.71 -27.17 -6.77
C SER A 653 29.09 -26.45 -7.98
N GLN A 654 27.78 -26.24 -7.92
CA GLN A 654 27.06 -25.41 -8.89
C GLN A 654 26.90 -24.01 -8.30
N ILE A 655 27.38 -23.01 -9.03
CA ILE A 655 27.16 -21.59 -8.72
C ILE A 655 26.14 -21.01 -9.70
N PRO A 656 25.50 -19.86 -9.36
CA PRO A 656 24.51 -19.25 -10.24
C PRO A 656 25.06 -18.92 -11.62
N ASP A 657 24.27 -19.16 -12.68
CA ASP A 657 24.58 -18.76 -14.06
C ASP A 657 24.06 -17.33 -14.30
N LEU A 658 24.97 -16.38 -14.44
CA LEU A 658 24.65 -14.95 -14.57
C LEU A 658 24.62 -14.45 -16.02
N ARG A 659 24.69 -15.35 -17.01
CA ARG A 659 24.69 -14.97 -18.44
C ARG A 659 23.32 -14.43 -18.88
N GLY A 660 23.35 -13.29 -19.57
CA GLY A 660 22.16 -12.70 -20.19
C GLY A 660 21.69 -13.38 -21.47
N THR A 661 22.57 -14.14 -22.13
CA THR A 661 22.30 -14.81 -23.41
C THR A 661 21.45 -16.07 -23.28
N VAL A 662 21.29 -16.59 -22.06
CA VAL A 662 20.45 -17.76 -21.78
C VAL A 662 19.10 -17.27 -21.26
N LYS A 663 18.03 -17.55 -22.01
CA LYS A 663 16.65 -17.20 -21.61
C LYS A 663 16.05 -18.28 -20.72
N LEU A 664 15.18 -17.88 -19.79
CA LEU A 664 14.37 -18.82 -19.00
C LEU A 664 13.45 -19.63 -19.91
N THR A 665 13.34 -20.94 -19.64
CA THR A 665 12.48 -21.86 -20.40
C THR A 665 11.48 -22.60 -19.51
N ASP A 666 11.62 -22.49 -18.20
CA ASP A 666 10.89 -23.23 -17.18
C ASP A 666 10.11 -22.32 -16.22
N TRP A 667 9.79 -21.10 -16.66
CA TRP A 667 8.98 -20.16 -15.91
C TRP A 667 7.65 -20.79 -15.48
N LYS A 668 7.38 -20.77 -14.18
CA LYS A 668 6.14 -21.21 -13.55
C LYS A 668 5.89 -20.36 -12.32
N SER A 669 4.67 -19.85 -12.19
CA SER A 669 4.15 -19.17 -11.01
C SER A 669 2.74 -19.68 -10.71
N ILE A 670 2.41 -19.90 -9.44
CA ILE A 670 1.10 -20.43 -9.01
C ILE A 670 0.02 -19.35 -9.00
N THR A 671 0.40 -18.07 -8.94
CA THR A 671 -0.54 -16.96 -8.80
C THR A 671 -1.55 -16.89 -9.94
N PRO A 672 -2.86 -17.08 -9.67
CA PRO A 672 -3.90 -17.05 -10.69
C PRO A 672 -4.04 -15.67 -11.32
N GLY A 673 -4.46 -15.70 -12.58
CA GLY A 673 -4.38 -14.55 -13.46
C GLY A 673 -3.10 -14.55 -14.30
N HIS A 674 -3.08 -15.41 -15.32
CA HIS A 674 -2.06 -15.53 -16.38
C HIS A 674 -0.54 -15.36 -16.03
N GLY A 675 -0.11 -15.35 -14.76
CA GLY A 675 1.32 -15.33 -14.37
C GLY A 675 2.05 -16.62 -14.72
N GLY A 676 1.30 -17.70 -15.03
CA GLY A 676 1.82 -18.93 -15.65
C GLY A 676 1.25 -19.24 -17.05
N TYR A 677 0.35 -18.40 -17.59
CA TYR A 677 -0.41 -18.71 -18.82
C TYR A 677 -0.52 -17.56 -19.83
N THR A 678 -0.06 -16.34 -19.52
CA THR A 678 0.15 -15.32 -20.55
C THR A 678 1.39 -15.70 -21.35
N LYS A 679 1.38 -15.39 -22.65
CA LYS A 679 2.61 -15.45 -23.46
C LYS A 679 3.65 -14.40 -23.01
N ALA A 680 3.26 -13.45 -22.17
CA ALA A 680 4.03 -12.28 -21.76
C ALA A 680 4.90 -12.50 -20.51
N ALA A 681 4.51 -13.37 -19.57
CA ALA A 681 5.27 -13.58 -18.34
C ALA A 681 6.54 -14.43 -18.54
N GLY A 682 7.55 -14.20 -17.71
CA GLY A 682 8.78 -15.02 -17.64
C GLY A 682 9.78 -14.80 -18.77
N LYS A 683 9.67 -13.69 -19.51
CA LYS A 683 10.56 -13.33 -20.63
C LYS A 683 11.89 -12.73 -20.15
N PHE A 684 12.59 -13.46 -19.29
CA PHE A 684 13.82 -12.99 -18.65
C PHE A 684 15.04 -13.83 -19.05
N SER A 685 16.25 -13.32 -18.80
CA SER A 685 17.44 -14.16 -18.79
C SER A 685 17.53 -14.98 -17.50
N VAL A 686 18.23 -16.12 -17.57
CA VAL A 686 18.60 -16.91 -16.39
C VAL A 686 19.41 -16.03 -15.43
N GLY A 687 20.36 -15.24 -15.95
CA GLY A 687 21.19 -14.38 -15.10
C GLY A 687 20.43 -13.33 -14.31
N TYR A 688 19.37 -12.72 -14.89
CA TYR A 688 18.49 -11.83 -14.14
C TYR A 688 17.81 -12.56 -12.98
N ALA A 689 17.20 -13.72 -13.26
CA ALA A 689 16.45 -14.47 -12.26
C ALA A 689 17.33 -15.00 -11.14
N GLU A 690 18.60 -15.33 -11.40
CA GLU A 690 19.53 -15.75 -10.36
C GLU A 690 20.10 -14.58 -9.55
N LEU A 691 20.38 -13.43 -10.19
CA LEU A 691 20.90 -12.24 -9.49
C LEU A 691 19.84 -11.60 -8.59
N HIS A 692 18.61 -11.49 -9.09
CA HIS A 692 17.46 -10.88 -8.40
C HIS A 692 17.24 -11.43 -6.99
N ARG A 693 17.51 -12.73 -6.79
CA ARG A 693 17.32 -13.44 -5.51
C ARG A 693 18.08 -12.82 -4.35
N PHE A 694 19.17 -12.11 -4.64
CA PHE A 694 20.04 -11.51 -3.65
C PHE A 694 19.64 -10.07 -3.29
N VAL A 695 18.56 -9.54 -3.87
CA VAL A 695 18.07 -8.18 -3.67
C VAL A 695 16.88 -8.14 -2.70
N ARG A 696 16.92 -7.23 -1.73
CA ARG A 696 15.77 -6.87 -0.89
C ARG A 696 15.03 -5.71 -1.55
N ARG A 697 13.75 -5.89 -1.80
CA ARG A 697 12.90 -4.97 -2.57
C ARG A 697 11.42 -5.15 -2.23
N PRO A 698 10.54 -4.15 -2.48
CA PRO A 698 9.11 -4.31 -2.27
C PRO A 698 8.47 -5.27 -3.28
N GLY A 699 7.57 -6.13 -2.80
CA GLY A 699 6.65 -6.89 -3.65
C GLY A 699 5.50 -6.06 -4.17
N ILE A 700 4.73 -6.61 -5.11
CA ILE A 700 3.52 -5.96 -5.66
C ILE A 700 2.43 -5.69 -4.61
N GLU A 701 2.41 -6.44 -3.51
CA GLU A 701 1.51 -6.24 -2.36
C GLU A 701 2.28 -5.83 -1.10
N SER A 702 3.38 -5.07 -1.27
CA SER A 702 4.13 -4.54 -0.12
C SER A 702 3.30 -3.60 0.75
N ASP A 703 3.69 -3.39 2.02
CA ASP A 703 2.94 -2.53 2.95
C ASP A 703 2.58 -1.17 2.33
N TYR A 704 1.29 -0.80 2.29
CA TYR A 704 0.86 0.48 1.70
C TYR A 704 1.16 1.70 2.58
N HIS A 705 1.38 1.52 3.88
CA HIS A 705 1.72 2.63 4.75
C HIS A 705 3.05 3.29 4.32
N MET A 706 3.26 4.51 4.82
CA MET A 706 4.56 5.18 4.67
C MET A 706 5.65 4.27 5.21
N LEU A 707 6.64 3.93 4.37
CA LEU A 707 7.75 3.06 4.76
C LEU A 707 8.75 3.84 5.61
N GLU A 708 9.43 3.14 6.51
CA GLU A 708 10.62 3.70 7.16
C GLU A 708 11.62 4.16 6.08
N PRO A 709 12.26 5.32 6.23
CA PRO A 709 13.38 5.67 5.38
C PRO A 709 14.41 4.55 5.38
N MET A 710 14.90 4.20 4.18
CA MET A 710 15.83 3.10 3.96
C MET A 710 15.28 1.68 4.25
N GLU A 711 13.95 1.48 4.31
CA GLU A 711 13.32 0.14 4.46
C GLU A 711 13.73 -0.84 3.34
N PHE A 712 13.71 -0.35 2.09
CA PHE A 712 14.23 -1.04 0.91
C PHE A 712 15.40 -0.23 0.36
N HIS A 713 16.58 -0.45 0.94
CA HIS A 713 17.80 0.29 0.61
C HIS A 713 18.86 -0.62 0.00
N ALA A 714 19.71 -0.07 -0.88
CA ALA A 714 20.82 -0.79 -1.50
C ALA A 714 21.71 -1.50 -0.45
N ASP A 715 22.05 -0.86 0.66
CA ASP A 715 22.89 -1.48 1.70
C ASP A 715 22.20 -2.59 2.52
N THR A 716 20.88 -2.73 2.41
CA THR A 716 20.13 -3.85 3.02
C THR A 716 20.03 -5.08 2.10
N THR A 717 20.56 -4.97 0.88
CA THR A 717 20.56 -6.01 -0.13
C THR A 717 21.82 -6.87 -0.02
N GLN A 718 21.65 -8.19 0.01
CA GLN A 718 22.76 -9.14 0.19
C GLN A 718 23.81 -9.02 -0.93
N LEU A 719 23.38 -8.72 -2.16
CA LEU A 719 24.26 -8.49 -3.31
C LEU A 719 25.25 -7.34 -3.05
N VAL A 720 24.74 -6.17 -2.65
CA VAL A 720 25.54 -4.97 -2.39
C VAL A 720 26.51 -5.21 -1.24
N GLN A 721 26.03 -5.82 -0.15
CA GLN A 721 26.87 -6.18 1.00
C GLN A 721 28.02 -7.14 0.62
N MET A 722 27.76 -8.11 -0.24
CA MET A 722 28.80 -9.03 -0.72
C MET A 722 29.87 -8.30 -1.55
N LEU A 723 29.45 -7.42 -2.46
CA LEU A 723 30.35 -6.66 -3.32
C LEU A 723 31.18 -5.65 -2.51
N GLN A 724 30.58 -4.95 -1.55
CA GLN A 724 31.28 -4.02 -0.64
C GLN A 724 32.31 -4.75 0.24
N LYS A 725 32.01 -5.98 0.67
CA LYS A 725 32.97 -6.86 1.38
C LYS A 725 34.11 -7.39 0.49
N GLY A 726 34.07 -7.12 -0.82
CA GLY A 726 35.13 -7.46 -1.76
C GLY A 726 35.00 -8.85 -2.40
N HIS A 727 33.77 -9.38 -2.59
CA HIS A 727 33.50 -10.69 -3.21
C HIS A 727 34.49 -11.07 -4.34
N HIS A 728 35.46 -11.95 -4.01
CA HIS A 728 36.55 -12.38 -4.91
C HIS A 728 37.30 -11.24 -5.63
N ASN A 729 37.53 -10.13 -4.93
CA ASN A 729 38.22 -8.93 -5.42
C ASN A 729 37.59 -8.31 -6.69
N VAL A 730 36.29 -8.49 -6.89
CA VAL A 730 35.51 -7.75 -7.88
C VAL A 730 35.49 -6.26 -7.49
N LYS A 731 35.76 -5.38 -8.45
CA LYS A 731 35.72 -3.93 -8.26
C LYS A 731 34.92 -3.27 -9.37
N LEU A 732 33.83 -2.63 -8.97
CA LEU A 732 33.00 -1.81 -9.86
C LEU A 732 33.51 -0.38 -9.84
N ASP A 733 33.46 0.28 -10.99
CA ASP A 733 33.67 1.73 -11.06
C ASP A 733 32.40 2.50 -10.64
N THR A 734 32.46 3.84 -10.69
CA THR A 734 31.35 4.69 -10.27
C THR A 734 30.08 4.50 -11.10
N GLU A 735 30.20 4.33 -12.42
CA GLU A 735 29.03 4.19 -13.30
C GLU A 735 28.40 2.81 -13.12
N ASP A 736 29.22 1.76 -13.01
CA ASP A 736 28.76 0.40 -12.77
C ASP A 736 28.04 0.26 -11.41
N TRP A 737 28.54 0.93 -10.37
CA TRP A 737 27.84 1.04 -9.10
C TRP A 737 26.49 1.74 -9.24
N ASP A 738 26.46 2.90 -9.90
CA ASP A 738 25.23 3.68 -10.07
C ASP A 738 24.18 2.92 -10.89
N ARG A 739 24.58 2.16 -11.92
CA ARG A 739 23.70 1.28 -12.70
C ARG A 739 23.08 0.17 -11.85
N LEU A 740 23.90 -0.49 -11.03
CA LEU A 740 23.43 -1.58 -10.16
C LEU A 740 22.52 -1.05 -9.04
N ILE A 741 22.90 0.05 -8.40
CA ILE A 741 22.12 0.70 -7.34
C ILE A 741 20.79 1.21 -7.90
N THR A 742 20.82 1.90 -9.04
CA THR A 742 19.60 2.40 -9.70
C THR A 742 18.65 1.27 -10.07
N TRP A 743 19.16 0.11 -10.52
CA TRP A 743 18.31 -1.06 -10.78
C TRP A 743 17.59 -1.56 -9.52
N ILE A 744 18.29 -1.59 -8.38
CA ILE A 744 17.72 -1.97 -7.07
C ILE A 744 16.67 -0.94 -6.65
N ASP A 745 17.00 0.35 -6.69
CA ASP A 745 16.12 1.46 -6.28
C ASP A 745 14.85 1.55 -7.14
N LEU A 746 14.89 1.10 -8.39
CA LEU A 746 13.74 1.07 -9.31
C LEU A 746 12.87 -0.19 -9.15
N ASN A 747 13.10 -1.01 -8.11
CA ASN A 747 12.41 -2.26 -7.85
C ASN A 747 12.75 -3.39 -8.85
N CYS A 748 13.98 -3.43 -9.34
CA CYS A 748 14.54 -4.47 -10.19
C CYS A 748 13.77 -4.80 -11.50
N PRO A 749 13.37 -3.83 -12.33
CA PRO A 749 12.72 -4.11 -13.61
C PRO A 749 13.66 -4.89 -14.53
N PHE A 750 13.12 -5.82 -15.31
CA PHE A 750 13.84 -6.45 -16.42
C PHE A 750 13.60 -5.69 -17.73
N HIS A 751 12.35 -5.44 -18.06
CA HIS A 751 11.94 -4.83 -19.31
C HIS A 751 11.91 -3.30 -19.24
N GLY A 752 12.57 -2.66 -20.20
CA GLY A 752 12.53 -1.21 -20.39
C GLY A 752 11.48 -0.73 -21.39
N THR A 753 10.72 -1.62 -22.02
CA THR A 753 9.61 -1.28 -22.93
C THR A 753 8.59 -2.42 -22.92
N TRP A 754 7.37 -2.16 -23.40
CA TRP A 754 6.41 -3.24 -23.61
C TRP A 754 6.68 -3.99 -24.93
N GLY A 755 7.22 -3.32 -25.95
CA GLY A 755 7.35 -3.83 -27.31
C GLY A 755 8.54 -4.75 -27.62
N GLU A 756 9.62 -4.72 -26.82
CA GLU A 756 10.86 -5.47 -27.15
C GLU A 756 10.73 -6.99 -26.95
N GLU A 757 10.32 -7.43 -25.76
CA GLU A 757 10.28 -8.86 -25.41
C GLU A 757 8.93 -9.33 -24.82
N ILE A 758 8.06 -8.41 -24.40
CA ILE A 758 6.78 -8.74 -23.76
C ILE A 758 5.71 -9.03 -24.83
N ASP A 759 5.25 -8.00 -25.54
CA ASP A 759 4.32 -8.14 -26.68
C ASP A 759 4.31 -6.87 -27.57
N LYS A 760 3.90 -6.99 -28.83
CA LYS A 760 3.89 -5.87 -29.77
C LYS A 760 2.65 -4.99 -29.60
N PRO A 761 2.77 -3.69 -29.23
CA PRO A 761 1.60 -2.80 -29.08
C PRO A 761 0.88 -2.50 -30.41
N GLY A 762 1.54 -2.76 -31.55
CA GLY A 762 0.95 -2.58 -32.87
C GLY A 762 0.45 -1.15 -33.11
N ARG A 763 -0.82 -1.02 -33.53
CA ARG A 763 -1.45 0.28 -33.81
C ARG A 763 -1.64 1.15 -32.56
N GLN A 764 -1.69 0.56 -31.36
CA GLN A 764 -1.89 1.31 -30.13
C GLN A 764 -0.74 2.26 -29.80
N ARG A 765 0.51 1.90 -30.14
CA ARG A 765 1.68 2.77 -29.96
C ARG A 765 1.50 4.09 -30.69
N GLN A 766 1.16 4.03 -31.97
CA GLN A 766 0.92 5.21 -32.78
C GLN A 766 -0.33 5.97 -32.29
N ARG A 767 -1.44 5.25 -32.03
CA ARG A 767 -2.70 5.86 -31.63
C ARG A 767 -2.61 6.61 -30.29
N ARG A 768 -1.94 6.03 -29.30
CA ARG A 768 -1.64 6.67 -28.01
C ARG A 768 -0.84 7.96 -28.19
N ARG A 769 0.19 7.93 -29.04
CA ARG A 769 1.02 9.11 -29.33
C ARG A 769 0.24 10.21 -30.04
N GLU A 770 -0.63 9.85 -31.00
CA GLU A 770 -1.52 10.80 -31.68
C GLU A 770 -2.46 11.50 -30.71
N LEU A 771 -3.11 10.75 -29.81
CA LEU A 771 -4.06 11.30 -28.84
C LEU A 771 -3.37 12.05 -27.70
N LEU A 772 -2.18 11.61 -27.28
CA LEU A 772 -1.35 12.35 -26.32
C LEU A 772 -0.92 13.70 -26.90
N LYS A 773 -0.57 13.75 -28.19
CA LYS A 773 -0.24 15.00 -28.87
C LYS A 773 -1.47 15.91 -29.00
N LEU A 774 -2.62 15.34 -29.35
CA LEU A 774 -3.86 16.08 -29.55
C LEU A 774 -4.39 16.68 -28.25
N TYR A 775 -4.49 15.88 -27.19
CA TYR A 775 -5.15 16.29 -25.94
C TYR A 775 -4.18 16.62 -24.80
N GLY A 776 -2.99 15.99 -24.78
CA GLY A 776 -1.95 16.28 -23.79
C GLY A 776 -0.93 17.32 -24.25
N GLY A 777 -0.92 17.68 -25.55
CA GLY A 777 0.03 18.66 -26.09
C GLY A 777 1.49 18.18 -26.09
N ILE A 778 1.74 16.87 -25.97
CA ILE A 778 3.07 16.26 -25.89
C ILE A 778 3.24 15.19 -26.97
N ASP A 779 4.42 15.16 -27.58
CA ASP A 779 4.80 14.18 -28.59
C ASP A 779 5.88 13.25 -28.03
N ASP A 780 5.47 12.25 -27.25
CA ASP A 780 6.35 11.29 -26.60
C ASP A 780 6.09 9.86 -27.10
N ASP A 781 7.17 9.11 -27.32
CA ASP A 781 7.14 7.71 -27.72
C ASP A 781 7.89 6.87 -26.67
N PRO A 782 7.18 6.37 -25.64
CA PRO A 782 7.82 5.64 -24.54
C PRO A 782 8.40 4.28 -24.95
N GLU A 783 8.09 3.79 -26.16
CA GLU A 783 8.67 2.60 -26.77
C GLU A 783 9.98 2.88 -27.53
N ALA A 784 10.43 4.14 -27.59
CA ALA A 784 11.70 4.48 -28.21
C ALA A 784 12.87 3.93 -27.38
N VAL A 785 13.69 3.09 -28.02
CA VAL A 785 14.92 2.54 -27.44
C VAL A 785 16.11 3.28 -28.02
N PHE A 786 16.95 3.80 -27.15
CA PHE A 786 18.24 4.38 -27.54
C PHE A 786 19.33 3.33 -27.31
N VAL A 787 20.27 3.25 -28.24
CA VAL A 787 21.45 2.38 -28.10
C VAL A 787 22.33 3.00 -27.01
N SER A 788 22.49 2.29 -25.89
CA SER A 788 23.45 2.66 -24.84
C SER A 788 24.87 2.57 -25.38
N ALA A 789 25.75 3.49 -24.95
CA ALA A 789 27.15 3.52 -25.39
C ALA A 789 27.99 2.35 -24.82
N GLN A 790 27.50 1.65 -23.79
CA GLN A 790 28.18 0.46 -23.27
C GLN A 790 28.02 -0.73 -24.22
N THR A 791 29.10 -1.06 -24.92
CA THR A 791 29.27 -2.34 -25.61
C THR A 791 29.61 -3.43 -24.59
N SER A 792 29.10 -4.66 -24.74
CA SER A 792 29.42 -5.77 -23.83
C SER A 792 30.94 -5.91 -23.68
N ALA A 793 31.46 -5.62 -22.49
CA ALA A 793 32.87 -5.84 -22.19
C ALA A 793 33.17 -7.34 -22.14
N LYS A 794 34.44 -7.71 -22.34
CA LYS A 794 34.84 -9.12 -22.21
C LYS A 794 34.76 -9.53 -20.74
N PRO A 795 34.20 -10.71 -20.42
CA PRO A 795 34.17 -11.18 -19.04
C PRO A 795 35.55 -11.22 -18.42
N MET A 796 35.70 -10.53 -17.30
CA MET A 796 36.90 -10.56 -16.49
C MET A 796 36.78 -11.66 -15.44
N VAL A 797 37.87 -12.38 -15.22
CA VAL A 797 38.03 -13.25 -14.06
C VAL A 797 39.04 -12.54 -13.17
N PRO A 798 38.61 -11.97 -12.02
CA PRO A 798 39.52 -11.36 -11.06
C PRO A 798 40.61 -12.35 -10.64
N SER A 799 41.77 -11.82 -10.27
CA SER A 799 42.86 -12.63 -9.73
C SER A 799 42.40 -13.28 -8.41
N ASP A 800 42.32 -14.61 -8.38
CA ASP A 800 42.22 -15.42 -7.16
C ASP A 800 43.57 -15.42 -6.42
N ALA A 801 44.08 -14.23 -6.06
CA ALA A 801 45.19 -14.14 -5.14
C ALA A 801 44.72 -14.74 -3.82
N LYS A 802 45.05 -16.02 -3.58
CA LYS A 802 44.80 -16.66 -2.30
C LYS A 802 45.44 -15.76 -1.25
N PRO A 803 44.67 -15.26 -0.27
CA PRO A 803 45.26 -14.56 0.86
C PRO A 803 46.38 -15.45 1.40
N ALA A 804 47.53 -14.85 1.72
CA ALA A 804 48.59 -15.57 2.41
C ALA A 804 47.98 -16.31 3.60
N LEU A 805 48.42 -17.55 3.86
CA LEU A 805 47.97 -18.30 5.03
C LEU A 805 48.07 -17.37 6.24
N PRO A 806 46.97 -17.11 6.95
CA PRO A 806 47.01 -16.16 8.05
C PRO A 806 48.04 -16.65 9.07
N PRO A 807 48.83 -15.75 9.68
CA PRO A 807 49.75 -16.13 10.73
C PRO A 807 48.98 -16.87 11.83
N VAL A 808 49.56 -17.94 12.37
CA VAL A 808 48.98 -18.64 13.52
C VAL A 808 48.95 -17.66 14.69
N VAL A 809 47.76 -17.23 15.09
CA VAL A 809 47.57 -16.36 16.25
C VAL A 809 47.55 -17.22 17.50
N SER A 810 48.54 -17.05 18.37
CA SER A 810 48.57 -17.69 19.68
C SER A 810 47.70 -16.90 20.67
N CYS A 811 46.82 -17.59 21.38
CA CYS A 811 45.97 -17.02 22.44
C CYS A 811 45.90 -18.05 23.59
N PRO A 812 46.85 -18.02 24.55
CA PRO A 812 47.16 -19.15 25.45
C PRO A 812 45.99 -19.75 26.22
N SER A 813 44.97 -18.97 26.56
CA SER A 813 43.82 -19.42 27.35
C SER A 813 42.56 -19.73 26.54
N TRP A 814 42.69 -19.92 25.22
CA TRP A 814 41.61 -20.25 24.28
C TRP A 814 42.12 -21.15 23.12
N PRO A 815 41.31 -22.08 22.57
CA PRO A 815 39.92 -22.40 22.92
C PRO A 815 39.79 -23.22 24.21
N PHE A 816 38.57 -23.35 24.71
CA PHE A 816 38.23 -24.19 25.86
C PHE A 816 36.82 -24.79 25.72
N ASP A 817 36.57 -25.88 26.42
CA ASP A 817 35.29 -26.58 26.37
C ASP A 817 34.21 -25.96 27.27
N ALA A 818 32.97 -26.47 27.15
CA ALA A 818 31.83 -25.98 27.92
C ALA A 818 31.94 -26.20 29.44
N ALA A 819 32.73 -27.19 29.89
CA ALA A 819 32.94 -27.43 31.32
C ALA A 819 33.86 -26.34 31.91
N GLU A 820 34.93 -26.02 31.19
CA GLU A 820 35.84 -24.94 31.52
C GLU A 820 35.14 -23.57 31.43
N ALA A 821 34.28 -23.35 30.43
CA ALA A 821 33.47 -22.13 30.31
C ALA A 821 32.60 -21.89 31.55
N LYS A 822 31.93 -22.94 32.06
CA LYS A 822 31.12 -22.89 33.29
C LYS A 822 31.98 -22.65 34.52
N ARG A 823 33.15 -23.30 34.63
CA ARG A 823 34.11 -23.07 35.73
C ARG A 823 34.55 -21.60 35.78
N ARG A 824 34.87 -21.00 34.63
CA ARG A 824 35.25 -19.59 34.52
C ARG A 824 34.10 -18.65 34.90
N GLN A 825 32.88 -18.92 34.44
CA GLN A 825 31.70 -18.13 34.81
C GLN A 825 31.41 -18.17 36.32
N GLN A 826 31.52 -19.35 36.95
CA GLN A 826 31.36 -19.50 38.39
C GLN A 826 32.48 -18.80 39.19
N ALA A 827 33.70 -18.80 38.68
CA ALA A 827 34.83 -18.11 39.30
C ALA A 827 34.73 -16.57 39.20
N ALA A 828 34.04 -16.05 38.19
CA ALA A 828 33.90 -14.61 37.96
C ALA A 828 32.92 -13.91 38.92
N GLY A 829 32.05 -14.64 39.62
CA GLY A 829 31.11 -14.03 40.57
C GLY A 829 30.19 -15.03 41.29
N LYS A 830 29.61 -14.59 42.42
CA LYS A 830 28.76 -15.42 43.29
C LYS A 830 27.44 -15.87 42.62
N LYS A 831 26.96 -15.11 41.63
CA LYS A 831 25.77 -15.43 40.84
C LYS A 831 26.16 -15.46 39.36
N ALA A 832 25.68 -16.46 38.63
CA ALA A 832 25.86 -16.55 37.18
C ALA A 832 24.82 -15.73 36.39
N THR A 833 23.72 -15.33 37.04
CA THR A 833 22.63 -14.57 36.42
C THR A 833 22.13 -13.42 37.28
N LEU A 834 21.64 -12.36 36.64
CA LEU A 834 21.09 -11.15 37.25
C LEU A 834 19.74 -10.83 36.60
N GLU A 835 18.75 -10.46 37.40
CA GLU A 835 17.49 -9.90 36.90
C GLU A 835 17.50 -8.39 37.05
N VAL A 836 16.96 -7.71 36.04
CA VAL A 836 16.87 -6.26 35.94
C VAL A 836 15.40 -5.91 35.73
N ASP A 837 14.84 -5.13 36.65
CA ASP A 837 13.46 -4.65 36.56
C ASP A 837 13.37 -3.46 35.61
N LEU A 838 12.48 -3.55 34.62
CA LEU A 838 12.17 -2.49 33.66
C LEU A 838 10.89 -1.73 33.98
N GLY A 839 10.18 -2.07 35.06
CA GLY A 839 8.85 -1.55 35.42
C GLY A 839 7.70 -2.46 34.96
N ASP A 840 6.51 -2.24 35.52
CA ASP A 840 5.26 -2.93 35.16
C ASP A 840 5.36 -4.47 35.07
N ASP A 841 6.05 -5.08 36.03
CA ASP A 841 6.34 -6.52 36.10
C ASP A 841 7.12 -7.07 34.88
N ILE A 842 7.78 -6.21 34.11
CA ILE A 842 8.64 -6.59 32.98
C ILE A 842 10.10 -6.62 33.43
N THR A 843 10.74 -7.78 33.29
CA THR A 843 12.15 -7.96 33.66
C THR A 843 13.03 -8.32 32.46
N MET A 844 14.33 -8.10 32.62
CA MET A 844 15.37 -8.56 31.71
C MET A 844 16.39 -9.43 32.47
N ARG A 845 16.73 -10.59 31.91
CA ARG A 845 17.73 -11.50 32.48
C ARG A 845 19.10 -11.27 31.84
N MET A 846 20.13 -11.26 32.68
CA MET A 846 21.53 -11.13 32.29
C MET A 846 22.32 -12.37 32.72
N ALA A 847 23.33 -12.75 31.93
CA ALA A 847 24.35 -13.73 32.28
C ALA A 847 25.69 -13.04 32.57
N LEU A 848 26.44 -13.55 33.55
CA LEU A 848 27.80 -13.09 33.84
C LEU A 848 28.78 -13.65 32.80
N ILE A 849 29.49 -12.78 32.10
CA ILE A 849 30.53 -13.15 31.15
C ILE A 849 31.90 -12.90 31.80
N PRO A 850 32.75 -13.93 31.97
CA PRO A 850 34.04 -13.80 32.62
C PRO A 850 35.01 -12.94 31.80
N ALA A 851 36.03 -12.36 32.44
CA ALA A 851 37.17 -11.80 31.75
C ALA A 851 38.01 -12.92 31.08
N GLY A 852 38.74 -12.59 30.03
CA GLY A 852 39.63 -13.53 29.35
C GLY A 852 40.01 -13.06 27.94
N GLU A 853 40.76 -13.90 27.23
CA GLU A 853 41.20 -13.64 25.85
C GLU A 853 40.60 -14.67 24.88
N PHE A 854 40.51 -14.29 23.62
CA PHE A 854 40.07 -15.16 22.53
C PHE A 854 40.64 -14.72 21.19
N VAL A 855 40.59 -15.59 20.19
CA VAL A 855 40.93 -15.23 18.82
C VAL A 855 39.70 -14.65 18.12
N MET A 856 39.79 -13.36 17.76
CA MET A 856 38.78 -12.61 17.02
C MET A 856 38.99 -12.71 15.51
N GLY A 857 37.89 -12.82 14.75
CA GLY A 857 37.89 -12.91 13.30
C GLY A 857 37.81 -14.33 12.75
N SER A 858 38.06 -14.50 11.45
CA SER A 858 37.99 -15.79 10.78
C SER A 858 39.05 -15.96 9.70
N ALA A 859 39.85 -17.03 9.79
CA ALA A 859 40.83 -17.38 8.76
C ALA A 859 40.18 -17.72 7.40
N SER A 860 38.91 -18.12 7.40
CA SER A 860 38.13 -18.48 6.21
C SER A 860 37.00 -17.48 5.91
N GLY A 861 36.86 -16.40 6.71
CA GLY A 861 35.84 -15.36 6.54
C GLY A 861 36.17 -14.37 5.42
N ALA A 862 35.33 -13.34 5.25
CA ALA A 862 35.60 -12.25 4.31
C ALA A 862 36.80 -11.38 4.73
N ASP A 863 37.24 -10.47 3.86
CA ASP A 863 38.42 -9.64 4.11
C ASP A 863 38.26 -8.74 5.35
N ASP A 864 37.03 -8.31 5.66
CA ASP A 864 36.70 -7.50 6.84
C ASP A 864 36.69 -8.30 8.16
N GLU A 865 36.83 -9.63 8.09
CA GLU A 865 36.97 -10.55 9.22
C GLU A 865 38.43 -10.98 9.46
N ARG A 866 39.38 -10.40 8.71
CA ARG A 866 40.80 -10.77 8.70
C ARG A 866 41.72 -9.54 8.81
N PRO A 867 42.96 -9.70 9.34
CA PRO A 867 43.52 -10.91 9.91
C PRO A 867 42.95 -11.24 11.29
N LEU A 868 43.19 -12.48 11.73
CA LEU A 868 42.91 -12.90 13.10
C LEU A 868 43.73 -12.08 14.10
N ALA A 869 43.18 -11.85 15.30
CA ALA A 869 43.89 -11.21 16.41
C ALA A 869 43.49 -11.85 17.75
N CYS A 870 44.44 -12.03 18.69
CA CYS A 870 44.11 -12.40 20.07
C CYS A 870 43.70 -11.12 20.78
N VAL A 871 42.45 -11.09 21.28
CA VAL A 871 41.82 -9.92 21.88
C VAL A 871 41.54 -10.22 23.35
N ASN A 872 41.88 -9.26 24.21
CA ASN A 872 41.64 -9.36 25.65
C ASN A 872 40.33 -8.66 26.06
N ILE A 873 39.55 -9.31 26.91
CA ILE A 873 38.41 -8.76 27.63
C ILE A 873 38.84 -8.56 29.08
N ASP A 874 39.17 -7.32 29.42
CA ASP A 874 39.89 -6.99 30.67
C ASP A 874 39.08 -7.24 31.94
N GLN A 875 37.75 -7.13 31.89
CA GLN A 875 36.87 -7.19 33.04
C GLN A 875 35.63 -8.04 32.75
N PRO A 876 35.12 -8.78 33.75
CA PRO A 876 33.84 -9.45 33.61
C PRO A 876 32.71 -8.42 33.46
N PHE A 877 31.66 -8.79 32.73
CA PHE A 877 30.50 -7.94 32.50
C PHE A 877 29.23 -8.79 32.45
N TRP A 878 28.07 -8.17 32.67
CA TRP A 878 26.79 -8.84 32.50
C TRP A 878 26.27 -8.59 31.09
N MET A 879 25.65 -9.58 30.46
CA MET A 879 25.05 -9.45 29.13
C MET A 879 23.64 -10.00 29.09
N GLY A 880 22.76 -9.37 28.31
CA GLY A 880 21.45 -9.90 27.89
C GLY A 880 21.52 -11.37 27.54
N THR A 881 20.82 -12.22 28.28
CA THR A 881 20.71 -13.64 27.89
C THR A 881 20.07 -13.75 26.51
N CYS A 882 19.20 -12.80 26.17
CA CYS A 882 18.54 -12.66 24.89
C CYS A 882 18.56 -11.20 24.41
N GLU A 883 18.15 -10.99 23.16
CA GLU A 883 17.84 -9.69 22.56
C GLU A 883 16.69 -9.00 23.31
N VAL A 884 16.65 -7.66 23.23
CA VAL A 884 15.56 -6.85 23.79
C VAL A 884 14.28 -7.12 22.98
N SER A 885 13.18 -7.45 23.66
CA SER A 885 11.88 -7.66 23.00
C SER A 885 11.09 -6.38 22.79
N ASN A 886 10.09 -6.39 21.89
CA ASN A 886 9.15 -5.27 21.71
C ASN A 886 8.49 -4.88 23.05
N ARG A 887 8.12 -5.85 23.90
CA ARG A 887 7.56 -5.59 25.25
C ARG A 887 8.55 -4.87 26.17
N GLN A 888 9.83 -5.22 26.11
CA GLN A 888 10.86 -4.57 26.92
C GLN A 888 11.16 -3.17 26.38
N PHE A 889 11.22 -3.01 25.06
CA PHE A 889 11.45 -1.72 24.42
C PHE A 889 10.28 -0.75 24.61
N SER A 890 9.04 -1.24 24.65
CA SER A 890 7.86 -0.40 24.86
C SER A 890 7.79 0.28 26.23
N GLN A 891 8.64 -0.14 27.19
CA GLN A 891 8.84 0.57 28.47
C GLN A 891 9.64 1.87 28.31
N PHE A 892 10.42 1.98 27.22
CA PHE A 892 11.17 3.16 26.85
C PHE A 892 10.43 3.99 25.80
N ASP A 893 9.91 3.34 24.75
CA ASP A 893 9.17 3.98 23.66
C ASP A 893 7.94 3.14 23.30
N ALA A 894 6.78 3.56 23.81
CA ALA A 894 5.51 2.86 23.62
C ALA A 894 4.93 3.01 22.19
N ASP A 895 5.42 3.96 21.41
CA ASP A 895 4.93 4.26 20.06
C ASP A 895 5.76 3.55 18.98
N HIS A 896 6.85 2.87 19.34
CA HIS A 896 7.69 2.11 18.41
C HIS A 896 6.90 0.98 17.73
N ASP A 897 7.05 0.90 16.41
CA ASP A 897 6.47 -0.17 15.59
C ASP A 897 7.56 -0.90 14.80
N SER A 898 7.82 -2.16 15.17
CA SER A 898 8.67 -3.06 14.38
C SER A 898 8.05 -3.49 13.05
N ARG A 899 6.82 -3.06 12.74
CA ARG A 899 6.09 -3.21 11.47
C ARG A 899 5.77 -4.65 11.08
N VAL A 900 5.64 -4.88 9.78
CA VAL A 900 5.33 -6.17 9.15
C VAL A 900 6.36 -6.51 8.07
N GLU A 901 6.51 -7.80 7.76
CA GLU A 901 7.16 -8.25 6.52
C GLU A 901 6.11 -8.65 5.49
N SER A 902 6.29 -8.18 4.25
CA SER A 902 5.39 -8.48 3.14
C SER A 902 5.47 -9.94 2.73
N LYS A 903 4.33 -10.46 2.25
CA LYS A 903 4.23 -11.78 1.63
C LYS A 903 4.70 -11.71 0.17
N ASN A 904 5.25 -12.80 -0.33
CA ASN A 904 5.51 -12.96 -1.75
C ASN A 904 4.29 -13.64 -2.40
N THR A 905 4.09 -13.39 -3.70
CA THR A 905 3.04 -14.00 -4.53
C THR A 905 1.61 -13.79 -4.07
N TYR A 906 1.40 -13.02 -3.00
CA TYR A 906 0.12 -12.76 -2.37
C TYR A 906 -0.72 -11.80 -3.21
N GLN A 907 -2.04 -11.91 -3.12
CA GLN A 907 -2.99 -10.90 -3.57
C GLN A 907 -4.13 -10.82 -2.52
N PHE A 908 -4.72 -9.64 -2.37
CA PHE A 908 -5.96 -9.43 -1.60
C PHE A 908 -5.88 -9.74 -0.09
N GLY A 909 -5.67 -8.71 0.74
CA GLY A 909 -6.33 -8.67 2.06
C GLY A 909 -5.60 -9.13 3.33
N ILE A 910 -4.41 -8.62 3.64
CA ILE A 910 -3.92 -8.25 4.99
C ILE A 910 -2.62 -7.45 4.85
N HIS A 911 -2.23 -6.73 5.89
CA HIS A 911 -1.06 -5.84 5.94
C HIS A 911 0.30 -6.56 5.76
N GLY A 912 0.44 -7.79 6.26
CA GLY A 912 1.67 -8.58 6.19
C GLY A 912 1.86 -9.48 7.42
N TYR A 913 3.02 -10.11 7.56
CA TYR A 913 3.36 -10.87 8.76
C TYR A 913 3.90 -9.95 9.86
N PRO A 914 3.34 -9.95 11.08
CA PRO A 914 3.75 -9.02 12.13
C PRO A 914 5.16 -9.32 12.66
N MET A 915 5.96 -8.25 12.79
CA MET A 915 7.26 -8.22 13.46
C MET A 915 7.19 -7.45 14.80
N ASN A 916 6.04 -6.85 15.11
CA ASN A 916 5.81 -6.03 16.29
C ASN A 916 5.05 -6.73 17.43
N ARG A 917 5.01 -8.07 17.46
CA ARG A 917 4.38 -8.76 18.60
C ARG A 917 5.20 -8.53 19.87
N PRO A 918 4.58 -8.39 21.06
CA PRO A 918 5.29 -8.05 22.30
C PRO A 918 6.45 -8.99 22.64
N GLU A 919 6.32 -10.27 22.31
CA GLU A 919 7.33 -11.29 22.58
C GLU A 919 8.49 -11.32 21.58
N GLN A 920 8.34 -10.80 20.37
CA GLN A 920 9.40 -10.79 19.34
C GLN A 920 10.52 -9.81 19.73
N PRO A 921 11.77 -10.04 19.26
CA PRO A 921 12.83 -9.04 19.39
C PRO A 921 12.41 -7.73 18.72
N VAL A 922 12.81 -6.61 19.32
CA VAL A 922 12.62 -5.30 18.71
C VAL A 922 13.53 -5.16 17.49
N VAL A 923 12.98 -4.73 16.36
CA VAL A 923 13.70 -4.46 15.11
C VAL A 923 13.29 -3.11 14.53
N ARG A 924 13.90 -2.68 13.42
CA ARG A 924 13.70 -1.32 12.88
C ARG A 924 14.02 -0.24 13.93
N VAL A 925 14.97 -0.54 14.81
CA VAL A 925 15.56 0.40 15.74
C VAL A 925 16.93 0.79 15.22
N SER A 926 17.21 2.08 15.25
CA SER A 926 18.52 2.64 14.95
C SER A 926 19.49 2.36 16.09
N TRP A 927 20.79 2.48 15.81
CA TRP A 927 21.82 2.41 16.85
C TRP A 927 21.63 3.51 17.90
N ASP A 928 21.23 4.71 17.46
CA ASP A 928 20.99 5.85 18.35
C ASP A 928 19.84 5.58 19.33
N GLU A 929 18.75 4.95 18.87
CA GLU A 929 17.61 4.52 19.69
C GLU A 929 18.01 3.39 20.66
N ALA A 930 18.78 2.40 20.20
CA ALA A 930 19.28 1.32 21.04
C ALA A 930 20.22 1.83 22.16
N MET A 931 21.09 2.80 21.85
CA MET A 931 21.91 3.49 22.85
C MET A 931 21.08 4.38 23.79
N ALA A 932 19.98 4.98 23.30
CA ALA A 932 19.04 5.73 24.15
C ALA A 932 18.34 4.82 25.16
N PHE A 933 17.90 3.63 24.74
CA PHE A 933 17.38 2.60 25.64
C PHE A 933 18.42 2.23 26.72
N CYS A 934 19.69 2.03 26.36
CA CYS A 934 20.76 1.75 27.31
C CYS A 934 20.97 2.88 28.34
N ARG A 935 20.88 4.15 27.90
CA ARG A 935 20.95 5.30 28.81
C ARG A 935 19.74 5.36 29.75
N TRP A 936 18.54 5.06 29.23
CA TRP A 936 17.30 5.03 29.99
C TRP A 936 17.34 3.98 31.11
N ILE A 937 17.67 2.72 30.79
CA ILE A 937 17.77 1.65 31.79
C ILE A 937 18.92 1.93 32.79
N SER A 938 20.00 2.60 32.36
CA SER A 938 21.06 3.03 33.27
C SER A 938 20.54 4.01 34.32
N LYS A 939 19.79 5.04 33.89
CA LYS A 939 19.18 6.01 34.78
C LYS A 939 18.17 5.35 35.73
N LYS A 940 17.35 4.43 35.22
CA LYS A 940 16.32 3.73 35.99
C LYS A 940 16.89 2.84 37.10
N THR A 941 17.98 2.14 36.82
CA THR A 941 18.54 1.12 37.73
C THR A 941 19.71 1.63 38.58
N GLY A 942 20.28 2.79 38.25
CA GLY A 942 21.53 3.28 38.83
C GLY A 942 22.76 2.46 38.45
N ARG A 943 22.65 1.54 37.48
CA ARG A 943 23.74 0.70 36.96
C ARG A 943 24.16 1.19 35.58
N LYS A 944 25.37 0.85 35.14
CA LYS A 944 25.90 1.33 33.85
C LYS A 944 25.60 0.34 32.73
N PHE A 945 24.60 0.63 31.91
CA PHE A 945 24.25 -0.16 30.72
C PHE A 945 24.75 0.48 29.42
N SER A 946 25.05 -0.37 28.44
CA SER A 946 25.50 0.01 27.10
C SER A 946 25.19 -1.12 26.11
N LEU A 947 25.28 -0.86 24.81
CA LEU A 947 25.49 -1.93 23.83
C LEU A 947 26.87 -2.57 24.05
N PRO A 948 27.04 -3.89 23.75
CA PRO A 948 28.34 -4.54 23.79
C PRO A 948 29.31 -3.90 22.79
N THR A 949 30.62 -3.94 23.08
CA THR A 949 31.60 -3.77 22.00
C THR A 949 31.53 -4.96 21.05
N GLU A 950 32.01 -4.77 19.82
CA GLU A 950 32.17 -5.85 18.85
C GLU A 950 32.95 -7.04 19.42
N ALA A 951 34.04 -6.79 20.14
CA ALA A 951 34.85 -7.83 20.77
C ALA A 951 34.12 -8.54 21.91
N GLN A 952 33.40 -7.80 22.76
CA GLN A 952 32.58 -8.39 23.82
C GLN A 952 31.49 -9.30 23.23
N TRP A 953 30.86 -8.88 22.14
CA TRP A 953 29.85 -9.67 21.45
C TRP A 953 30.43 -10.96 20.86
N GLU A 954 31.55 -10.88 20.12
CA GLU A 954 32.15 -12.07 19.50
C GLU A 954 32.69 -13.06 20.54
N TYR A 955 33.32 -12.55 21.61
CA TYR A 955 33.75 -13.35 22.75
C TYR A 955 32.56 -14.12 23.35
N ALA A 956 31.49 -13.37 23.67
CA ALA A 956 30.24 -13.89 24.21
C ALA A 956 29.58 -14.94 23.31
N CYS A 957 29.57 -14.70 21.99
CA CYS A 957 29.02 -15.62 21.00
C CYS A 957 29.77 -16.95 20.98
N ARG A 958 31.12 -16.89 20.92
CA ARG A 958 31.99 -18.06 20.84
C ARG A 958 31.97 -18.91 22.10
N ALA A 959 31.86 -18.30 23.29
CA ALA A 959 31.82 -19.00 24.57
C ALA A 959 32.90 -20.11 24.74
N GLY A 960 34.10 -19.86 24.20
CA GLY A 960 35.25 -20.78 24.25
C GLY A 960 35.57 -21.55 22.97
N THR A 961 34.67 -21.60 21.98
CA THR A 961 34.86 -22.40 20.76
C THR A 961 35.62 -21.65 19.67
N ASP A 962 36.49 -22.35 18.95
CA ASP A 962 37.20 -21.87 17.75
C ASP A 962 36.48 -22.16 16.43
N THR A 963 35.35 -22.86 16.49
CA THR A 963 34.50 -23.14 15.35
C THR A 963 33.67 -21.91 14.91
N PRO A 964 33.19 -21.85 13.65
CA PRO A 964 32.38 -20.72 13.17
C PRO A 964 31.07 -20.50 13.93
N MET A 965 30.50 -21.58 14.47
CA MET A 965 29.34 -21.58 15.35
C MET A 965 29.73 -22.21 16.69
N TYR A 966 29.13 -21.82 17.81
CA TYR A 966 29.40 -22.48 19.09
C TYR A 966 29.00 -23.98 19.09
N TYR A 967 28.10 -24.36 18.18
CA TYR A 967 27.62 -25.73 17.97
C TYR A 967 28.31 -26.45 16.79
N GLY A 968 29.39 -25.88 16.23
CA GLY A 968 30.22 -26.51 15.20
C GLY A 968 30.38 -25.67 13.93
N SER A 969 30.22 -26.29 12.77
CA SER A 969 30.46 -25.64 11.47
C SER A 969 29.20 -25.00 10.89
N GLN A 970 29.35 -24.20 9.84
CA GLN A 970 28.22 -23.65 9.06
C GLN A 970 27.38 -24.75 8.36
N ALA A 971 27.91 -25.97 8.25
CA ALA A 971 27.21 -27.12 7.69
C ALA A 971 26.48 -27.97 8.74
N SER A 972 26.68 -27.69 10.04
CA SER A 972 25.98 -28.37 11.13
C SER A 972 24.48 -28.12 11.10
N ASP A 973 23.69 -29.05 11.64
CA ASP A 973 22.25 -28.87 11.85
C ASP A 973 22.02 -27.77 12.91
N PHE A 974 21.45 -26.65 12.46
CA PHE A 974 21.19 -25.47 13.28
C PHE A 974 19.79 -25.49 13.92
N SER A 975 18.92 -26.46 13.60
CA SER A 975 17.48 -26.42 13.92
C SER A 975 17.18 -26.24 15.43
N HIS A 976 18.10 -26.69 16.30
CA HIS A 976 17.97 -26.55 17.76
C HIS A 976 18.75 -25.38 18.35
N PHE A 977 19.48 -24.61 17.54
CA PHE A 977 20.49 -23.66 18.00
C PHE A 977 20.30 -22.23 17.48
N ALA A 978 19.66 -22.04 16.32
CA ALA A 978 19.46 -20.72 15.73
C ALA A 978 18.26 -20.67 14.78
N ASN A 979 17.60 -19.51 14.73
CA ASN A 979 16.63 -19.12 13.71
C ASN A 979 17.36 -18.44 12.53
N VAL A 980 17.40 -19.06 11.36
CA VAL A 980 18.19 -18.59 10.20
C VAL A 980 17.41 -18.84 8.90
N ALA A 981 17.90 -18.34 7.76
CA ALA A 981 17.26 -18.58 6.47
C ALA A 981 17.32 -20.05 6.06
N ASP A 982 16.22 -20.77 6.26
CA ASP A 982 16.10 -22.22 6.16
C ASP A 982 14.92 -22.67 5.29
N ALA A 983 14.52 -23.95 5.36
CA ALA A 983 13.38 -24.45 4.59
C ALA A 983 12.05 -23.73 4.88
N LYS A 984 11.87 -23.12 6.07
CA LYS A 984 10.63 -22.46 6.47
C LYS A 984 10.35 -21.21 5.65
N LEU A 985 11.38 -20.52 5.15
CA LEU A 985 11.20 -19.33 4.29
C LEU A 985 10.42 -19.60 2.99
N SER A 986 10.23 -20.85 2.58
CA SER A 986 9.35 -21.16 1.43
C SER A 986 7.90 -20.80 1.70
N GLU A 987 7.52 -20.60 2.97
CA GLU A 987 6.17 -20.19 3.36
C GLU A 987 5.89 -18.70 3.14
N PHE A 988 6.90 -17.89 2.79
CA PHE A 988 6.66 -16.53 2.28
C PHE A 988 5.90 -16.54 0.96
N SER A 989 6.06 -17.60 0.16
CA SER A 989 5.26 -17.85 -1.03
C SER A 989 3.89 -18.32 -0.58
N SER A 990 2.90 -17.44 -0.70
CA SER A 990 1.57 -17.65 -0.13
C SER A 990 0.50 -17.75 -1.20
N ASP A 991 -0.60 -18.42 -0.84
CA ASP A 991 -1.79 -18.50 -1.66
C ASP A 991 -2.35 -17.07 -1.88
N PRO A 992 -2.63 -16.70 -3.13
CA PRO A 992 -2.98 -15.34 -3.50
C PRO A 992 -4.43 -14.96 -3.23
N TYR A 993 -5.27 -15.83 -2.68
CA TYR A 993 -6.67 -15.50 -2.37
C TYR A 993 -7.07 -15.87 -0.95
N THR A 994 -6.14 -16.39 -0.15
CA THR A 994 -6.43 -16.78 1.22
C THR A 994 -5.50 -16.10 2.20
N VAL A 995 -6.10 -15.73 3.33
CA VAL A 995 -5.37 -15.19 4.47
C VAL A 995 -4.60 -16.35 5.12
N ASP A 996 -3.27 -16.27 5.07
CA ASP A 996 -2.32 -17.10 5.83
C ASP A 996 -2.20 -18.58 5.44
N GLN A 997 -2.27 -18.89 4.14
CA GLN A 997 -1.93 -20.23 3.65
C GLN A 997 -0.67 -20.20 2.78
N PRO A 998 0.46 -20.77 3.26
CA PRO A 998 1.62 -21.02 2.42
C PRO A 998 1.30 -21.92 1.22
N LEU A 999 1.96 -21.68 0.10
CA LEU A 999 1.86 -22.55 -1.07
C LEU A 999 2.46 -23.92 -0.78
N LYS A 1000 1.78 -24.98 -1.21
CA LYS A 1000 2.32 -26.34 -1.18
C LYS A 1000 3.26 -26.54 -2.37
N ASN A 1001 4.55 -26.75 -2.10
CA ASN A 1001 5.60 -26.94 -3.12
C ASN A 1001 5.66 -25.77 -4.13
N PRO A 1002 5.97 -24.55 -3.66
CA PRO A 1002 6.04 -23.38 -4.53
C PRO A 1002 7.07 -23.60 -5.66
N PRO A 1003 6.78 -23.15 -6.90
CA PRO A 1003 7.77 -23.09 -7.98
C PRO A 1003 8.98 -22.26 -7.58
N ARG A 1004 10.14 -22.55 -8.18
CA ARG A 1004 11.40 -21.83 -7.89
C ARG A 1004 11.34 -20.31 -8.08
N HIS A 1005 10.43 -19.82 -8.94
CA HIS A 1005 10.29 -18.40 -9.24
C HIS A 1005 9.32 -17.68 -8.30
N ASP A 1006 8.51 -18.43 -7.56
CA ASP A 1006 7.69 -17.94 -6.44
C ASP A 1006 8.49 -18.06 -5.12
N ASP A 1007 9.31 -19.11 -5.01
CA ASP A 1007 10.21 -19.38 -3.89
C ASP A 1007 11.68 -19.09 -4.25
N TRP A 1008 11.99 -17.79 -4.32
CA TRP A 1008 13.26 -17.29 -4.83
C TRP A 1008 14.26 -16.90 -3.73
N ILE A 1009 13.82 -16.73 -2.48
CA ILE A 1009 14.66 -16.24 -1.37
C ILE A 1009 15.80 -17.24 -1.08
N PRO A 1010 17.08 -16.81 -1.08
CA PRO A 1010 18.21 -17.67 -0.75
C PRO A 1010 18.13 -18.25 0.67
N LYS A 1011 18.25 -19.58 0.80
CA LYS A 1011 18.13 -20.31 2.08
C LYS A 1011 18.94 -21.61 2.12
N ASN A 1012 19.14 -22.19 3.31
CA ASN A 1012 19.61 -23.56 3.47
C ASN A 1012 18.44 -24.51 3.75
N ALA A 1013 17.90 -25.13 2.70
CA ALA A 1013 16.71 -25.98 2.80
C ALA A 1013 16.95 -27.39 3.41
N ARG A 1014 18.16 -27.70 3.91
CA ARG A 1014 18.46 -29.01 4.52
C ARG A 1014 17.86 -29.18 5.91
N PHE A 1015 17.59 -28.07 6.59
CA PHE A 1015 17.17 -28.03 7.99
C PHE A 1015 15.95 -27.11 8.13
N ASN A 1016 15.23 -27.25 9.25
CA ASN A 1016 14.03 -26.47 9.56
C ASN A 1016 14.01 -26.15 11.07
N ASP A 1017 14.19 -24.89 11.41
CA ASP A 1017 14.22 -24.37 12.78
C ASP A 1017 12.81 -24.03 13.33
N GLY A 1018 11.77 -24.16 12.51
CA GLY A 1018 10.37 -23.96 12.85
C GLY A 1018 9.86 -22.53 12.79
N ALA A 1019 10.73 -21.53 12.54
CA ALA A 1019 10.40 -20.11 12.59
C ALA A 1019 10.42 -19.48 11.18
N LEU A 1020 9.33 -18.80 10.80
CA LEU A 1020 9.27 -18.07 9.51
C LEU A 1020 9.94 -16.69 9.60
N LEU A 1021 9.82 -16.07 10.77
CA LEU A 1021 10.29 -14.73 11.10
C LEU A 1021 11.04 -14.79 12.42
N SER A 1022 11.47 -13.63 12.94
CA SER A 1022 11.91 -13.57 14.32
C SER A 1022 10.80 -14.03 15.27
N ILE A 1023 11.16 -14.80 16.29
CA ILE A 1023 10.25 -15.32 17.30
C ILE A 1023 10.69 -14.87 18.69
N ALA A 1024 9.92 -15.23 19.71
CA ALA A 1024 10.26 -14.93 21.09
C ALA A 1024 11.72 -15.36 21.40
N PRO A 1025 12.58 -14.45 21.90
CA PRO A 1025 13.96 -14.80 22.21
C PRO A 1025 14.08 -15.91 23.27
N GLY A 1026 15.17 -16.69 23.22
CA GLY A 1026 15.44 -17.79 24.15
C GLY A 1026 14.80 -19.13 23.77
N ARG A 1027 14.30 -19.28 22.53
CA ARG A 1027 13.64 -20.52 22.06
C ARG A 1027 14.60 -21.63 21.69
N TYR A 1028 15.81 -21.28 21.26
CA TYR A 1028 16.85 -22.21 20.86
C TYR A 1028 17.77 -22.56 22.04
N ARG A 1029 18.72 -23.48 21.85
CA ARG A 1029 19.68 -23.81 22.90
C ARG A 1029 20.63 -22.64 23.13
N ALA A 1030 21.01 -22.44 24.40
CA ALA A 1030 22.04 -21.47 24.76
C ALA A 1030 23.45 -22.02 24.54
N ASN A 1031 24.41 -21.12 24.37
CA ASN A 1031 25.83 -21.45 24.42
C ASN A 1031 26.29 -21.74 25.86
N ALA A 1032 27.59 -22.01 26.05
CA ALA A 1032 28.14 -22.43 27.34
C ALA A 1032 28.04 -21.40 28.47
N TRP A 1033 27.74 -20.13 28.15
CA TRP A 1033 27.52 -19.05 29.13
C TRP A 1033 26.05 -18.71 29.36
N GLY A 1034 25.12 -19.45 28.76
CA GLY A 1034 23.69 -19.23 28.93
C GLY A 1034 23.13 -18.10 28.06
N LEU A 1035 23.83 -17.75 26.97
CA LEU A 1035 23.35 -16.79 25.97
C LEU A 1035 22.63 -17.51 24.84
N PHE A 1036 21.48 -16.97 24.47
CA PHE A 1036 20.60 -17.47 23.42
C PHE A 1036 20.73 -16.62 22.15
N ASP A 1037 20.36 -17.22 21.02
CA ASP A 1037 20.15 -16.56 19.73
C ASP A 1037 21.38 -15.84 19.14
N MET A 1038 22.58 -16.08 19.68
CA MET A 1038 23.85 -15.46 19.22
C MET A 1038 24.22 -15.74 17.75
N HIS A 1039 23.50 -16.62 17.06
CA HIS A 1039 23.71 -17.01 15.66
C HIS A 1039 22.46 -16.87 14.80
N GLY A 1040 21.40 -16.21 15.25
CA GLY A 1040 20.15 -16.16 14.50
C GLY A 1040 19.12 -15.22 15.11
N ASN A 1041 17.87 -15.35 14.66
CA ASN A 1041 16.72 -14.54 15.04
C ASN A 1041 16.82 -13.12 14.49
N VAL A 1042 17.70 -12.27 15.04
CA VAL A 1042 18.00 -10.92 14.51
C VAL A 1042 19.49 -10.61 14.60
N THR A 1043 19.98 -9.78 13.69
CA THR A 1043 21.32 -9.19 13.85
C THR A 1043 21.29 -8.16 14.99
N GLU A 1044 22.45 -7.87 15.59
CA GLU A 1044 22.50 -7.05 16.80
C GLU A 1044 23.48 -5.88 16.69
N TRP A 1045 23.01 -4.69 17.05
CA TRP A 1045 23.85 -3.52 17.19
C TRP A 1045 24.92 -3.69 18.27
N THR A 1046 26.14 -3.27 17.95
CA THR A 1046 27.23 -3.10 18.91
C THR A 1046 27.59 -1.62 19.00
N ARG A 1047 28.26 -1.19 20.07
CA ARG A 1047 28.73 0.22 20.19
C ARG A 1047 29.94 0.55 19.33
N SER A 1048 30.53 -0.43 18.62
CA SER A 1048 31.78 -0.25 17.90
C SER A 1048 31.57 0.32 16.50
N ASP A 1049 32.45 1.22 16.09
CA ASP A 1049 32.61 1.67 14.70
C ASP A 1049 33.04 0.50 13.81
N PHE A 1050 32.50 0.45 12.61
CA PHE A 1050 32.89 -0.50 11.57
C PHE A 1050 34.24 -0.09 10.97
N ARG A 1051 35.30 -0.77 11.40
CA ARG A 1051 36.68 -0.54 10.96
C ARG A 1051 37.35 -1.81 10.43
N PRO A 1052 38.34 -1.67 9.53
CA PRO A 1052 39.17 -2.78 9.08
C PRO A 1052 39.87 -3.50 10.23
N TYR A 1053 40.21 -4.76 9.99
CA TYR A 1053 41.06 -5.55 10.87
C TYR A 1053 42.55 -5.37 10.48
N PRO A 1054 43.53 -5.68 11.37
CA PRO A 1054 43.39 -6.37 12.65
C PRO A 1054 42.57 -5.60 13.68
N PHE A 1055 41.94 -6.33 14.60
CA PHE A 1055 41.38 -5.71 15.79
C PHE A 1055 42.53 -5.20 16.68
N GLU A 1056 42.57 -3.90 16.94
CA GLU A 1056 43.57 -3.28 17.81
C GLU A 1056 42.88 -2.56 18.97
N SER A 1057 43.27 -2.90 20.20
CA SER A 1057 42.89 -2.15 21.39
C SER A 1057 44.11 -1.35 21.88
N PRO A 1058 44.08 0.00 21.97
CA PRO A 1058 42.96 0.91 21.68
C PRO A 1058 43.07 1.62 20.33
N ASP A 1059 42.13 1.37 19.41
CA ASP A 1059 42.01 2.14 18.15
C ASP A 1059 40.87 3.17 18.16
N LYS A 1060 40.27 3.43 19.33
CA LYS A 1060 39.10 4.29 19.53
C LYS A 1060 37.83 3.85 18.79
N ARG A 1061 37.73 2.62 18.26
CA ARG A 1061 36.48 2.14 17.63
C ARG A 1061 35.28 2.09 18.57
N ASN A 1062 35.50 2.16 19.88
CA ASN A 1062 34.45 2.18 20.89
C ASN A 1062 34.12 3.61 21.39
N ASP A 1063 34.66 4.64 20.74
CA ASP A 1063 34.32 6.03 21.04
C ASP A 1063 32.90 6.36 20.55
N LEU A 1064 32.04 6.78 21.48
CA LEU A 1064 30.63 7.06 21.19
C LEU A 1064 30.43 8.37 20.43
N ALA A 1065 31.47 9.22 20.30
CA ALA A 1065 31.38 10.50 19.60
C ALA A 1065 31.48 10.38 18.07
N ALA A 1066 31.87 9.23 17.53
CA ALA A 1066 32.05 9.04 16.08
C ALA A 1066 30.72 8.76 15.36
N THR A 1067 30.51 9.41 14.21
CA THR A 1067 29.33 9.26 13.34
C THR A 1067 29.55 8.26 12.19
N ALA A 1068 30.51 7.35 12.35
CA ALA A 1068 30.81 6.32 11.36
C ALA A 1068 29.73 5.22 11.33
N HIS A 1069 29.79 4.35 10.32
CA HIS A 1069 29.02 3.10 10.32
C HIS A 1069 29.30 2.32 11.60
N LYS A 1070 28.26 1.74 12.20
CA LYS A 1070 28.31 0.93 13.41
C LYS A 1070 28.23 -0.53 13.05
N VAL A 1071 28.98 -1.35 13.78
CA VAL A 1071 29.01 -2.80 13.57
C VAL A 1071 27.71 -3.42 14.07
N VAL A 1072 27.09 -4.23 13.23
CA VAL A 1072 26.14 -5.26 13.64
C VAL A 1072 26.77 -6.65 13.56
N ARG A 1073 26.39 -7.52 14.49
CA ARG A 1073 26.89 -8.90 14.60
C ARG A 1073 25.75 -9.92 14.60
N GLY A 1074 26.11 -11.20 14.47
CA GLY A 1074 25.16 -12.30 14.44
C GLY A 1074 24.52 -12.48 13.07
N GLY A 1075 23.36 -13.12 13.05
CA GLY A 1075 22.57 -13.35 11.85
C GLY A 1075 21.08 -13.28 12.17
N SER A 1076 20.24 -13.13 11.16
CA SER A 1076 18.79 -13.06 11.33
C SER A 1076 18.06 -14.27 10.76
N TRP A 1077 16.76 -14.35 11.02
CA TRP A 1077 15.82 -15.26 10.34
C TRP A 1077 15.91 -15.23 8.79
N ARG A 1078 16.47 -14.15 8.22
CA ARG A 1078 16.66 -13.98 6.76
C ARG A 1078 18.09 -14.20 6.28
N ASP A 1079 19.05 -14.45 7.17
CA ASP A 1079 20.44 -14.71 6.81
C ASP A 1079 20.75 -16.21 6.76
N ARG A 1080 21.44 -16.64 5.70
CA ARG A 1080 21.90 -18.03 5.57
C ARG A 1080 23.00 -18.34 6.58
N PRO A 1081 23.20 -19.60 7.02
CA PRO A 1081 24.19 -19.94 8.05
C PRO A 1081 25.61 -19.37 7.86
N MET A 1082 26.09 -19.20 6.63
CA MET A 1082 27.39 -18.59 6.34
C MET A 1082 27.52 -17.12 6.75
N ARG A 1083 26.40 -16.44 6.97
CA ARG A 1083 26.27 -15.04 7.43
C ARG A 1083 25.83 -14.97 8.90
N CYS A 1084 25.89 -16.09 9.60
CA CYS A 1084 25.48 -16.19 11.00
C CYS A 1084 26.62 -16.64 11.92
N THR A 1085 27.86 -16.66 11.41
CA THR A 1085 29.05 -17.09 12.18
C THR A 1085 29.37 -16.10 13.29
N SER A 1086 30.13 -16.52 14.30
CA SER A 1086 30.55 -15.62 15.39
C SER A 1086 31.32 -14.40 14.90
N SER A 1087 32.03 -14.53 13.78
CA SER A 1087 32.87 -13.49 13.18
C SER A 1087 32.17 -12.63 12.14
N PHE A 1088 31.01 -13.05 11.63
CA PHE A 1088 30.29 -12.29 10.60
C PHE A 1088 29.89 -10.92 11.14
N ARG A 1089 30.06 -9.90 10.30
CA ARG A 1089 29.85 -8.49 10.64
C ARG A 1089 29.33 -7.71 9.44
N LEU A 1090 28.51 -6.70 9.69
CA LEU A 1090 28.09 -5.67 8.73
C LEU A 1090 28.23 -4.29 9.35
N GLY A 1091 28.29 -3.26 8.51
CA GLY A 1091 28.31 -1.86 8.93
C GLY A 1091 27.06 -1.13 8.43
N TYR A 1092 26.37 -0.44 9.33
CA TYR A 1092 25.21 0.39 8.99
C TYR A 1092 25.33 1.77 9.62
N LEU A 1093 24.65 2.77 9.06
CA LEU A 1093 24.64 4.12 9.61
C LEU A 1093 23.93 4.14 10.98
N PRO A 1094 24.37 4.98 11.94
CA PRO A 1094 23.84 4.96 13.30
C PRO A 1094 22.36 5.33 13.41
N TYR A 1095 21.84 6.10 12.44
CA TYR A 1095 20.43 6.51 12.36
C TYR A 1095 19.57 5.55 11.51
N GLN A 1096 20.16 4.54 10.87
CA GLN A 1096 19.45 3.65 9.97
C GLN A 1096 18.63 2.62 10.76
N ARG A 1097 17.33 2.52 10.49
CA ARG A 1097 16.43 1.51 11.05
C ARG A 1097 16.39 0.29 10.15
N VAL A 1098 17.14 -0.75 10.49
CA VAL A 1098 17.27 -1.94 9.63
C VAL A 1098 16.19 -2.98 10.00
N TYR A 1099 15.49 -3.51 8.99
CA TYR A 1099 14.34 -4.41 9.14
C TYR A 1099 14.59 -5.66 10.00
N ASN A 1100 15.84 -6.12 10.09
CA ASN A 1100 16.25 -7.32 10.83
C ASN A 1100 17.39 -7.08 11.83
N ALA A 1101 17.64 -5.81 12.23
CA ALA A 1101 18.58 -5.48 13.29
C ALA A 1101 17.84 -5.10 14.57
N GLY A 1102 18.10 -5.85 15.63
CA GLY A 1102 17.76 -5.53 17.01
C GLY A 1102 19.01 -5.26 17.83
N PHE A 1103 18.96 -5.54 19.13
CA PHE A 1103 20.12 -5.40 20.00
C PHE A 1103 19.94 -6.17 21.32
N ARG A 1104 21.07 -6.40 22.00
CA ARG A 1104 21.12 -6.77 23.42
C ARG A 1104 21.98 -5.77 24.18
N VAL A 1105 21.82 -5.75 25.50
CA VAL A 1105 22.55 -4.82 26.38
C VAL A 1105 23.59 -5.54 27.22
N ILE A 1106 24.62 -4.80 27.63
CA ILE A 1106 25.54 -5.19 28.69
C ILE A 1106 25.40 -4.27 29.90
N CYS A 1107 25.72 -4.78 31.08
CA CYS A 1107 25.91 -3.97 32.28
C CYS A 1107 27.38 -4.08 32.73
N GLU A 1108 28.05 -2.93 32.79
CA GLU A 1108 29.47 -2.79 33.16
C GLU A 1108 29.67 -2.63 34.67
N THR A 1109 28.60 -2.53 35.46
CA THR A 1109 28.68 -2.51 36.92
C THR A 1109 29.23 -3.85 37.42
N LYS A 1110 30.29 -3.81 38.21
CA LYS A 1110 30.98 -5.02 38.68
C LYS A 1110 30.02 -5.90 39.50
N PRO A 1111 30.13 -7.24 39.42
CA PRO A 1111 29.30 -8.15 40.20
C PRO A 1111 29.27 -7.85 41.70
N GLU A 1112 30.40 -7.44 42.26
CA GLU A 1112 30.57 -7.07 43.67
C GLU A 1112 29.90 -5.74 44.07
N ASP A 1113 29.65 -4.84 43.10
CA ASP A 1113 29.09 -3.50 43.33
C ASP A 1113 27.56 -3.46 43.17
N ILE A 1114 26.92 -4.59 42.83
CA ILE A 1114 25.47 -4.70 42.68
C ILE A 1114 24.82 -4.73 44.07
N LYS A 1115 24.25 -3.58 44.48
CA LYS A 1115 23.47 -3.45 45.72
C LYS A 1115 22.15 -4.25 45.69
N PRO A 1116 21.64 -4.71 46.84
CA PRO A 1116 20.33 -5.37 46.96
C PRO A 1116 19.19 -4.42 46.52
N PRO A 1117 18.03 -4.96 46.08
CA PRO A 1117 16.88 -4.15 45.62
C PRO A 1117 16.37 -3.14 46.66
N GLU A 1118 16.56 -3.43 47.95
CA GLU A 1118 16.03 -2.64 49.07
C GLU A 1118 16.75 -1.28 49.28
N ASP A 1119 17.91 -1.06 48.65
CA ASP A 1119 18.76 0.13 48.84
C ASP A 1119 18.65 1.18 47.72
N ILE A 1120 17.80 0.96 46.71
CA ILE A 1120 17.66 1.86 45.55
C ILE A 1120 16.49 2.82 45.78
N LYS A 1121 16.77 4.04 46.25
CA LYS A 1121 15.78 5.12 46.28
C LYS A 1121 15.48 5.59 44.84
N PRO A 1122 14.21 5.70 44.42
CA PRO A 1122 13.88 6.26 43.12
C PRO A 1122 14.31 7.75 43.04
N PRO A 1123 14.85 8.23 41.91
CA PRO A 1123 15.12 9.66 41.72
C PRO A 1123 13.80 10.45 41.64
N GLU A 1124 13.75 11.62 42.28
CA GLU A 1124 12.53 12.46 42.41
C GLU A 1124 12.03 13.14 41.13
N ASP A 1125 12.67 12.97 39.97
CA ASP A 1125 12.28 13.64 38.73
C ASP A 1125 12.00 12.65 37.58
N ILE A 1126 10.74 12.20 37.52
CA ILE A 1126 10.14 11.60 36.33
C ILE A 1126 8.84 12.37 36.05
N LYS A 1127 8.90 13.34 35.13
CA LYS A 1127 7.70 13.79 34.40
C LYS A 1127 7.74 13.18 32.99
N PRO A 1128 6.58 12.73 32.48
CA PRO A 1128 6.45 12.00 31.21
C PRO A 1128 6.92 12.81 30.00
#